data_AF-A0A3M1GAJ6-F1
#
_entry.id   AF-A0A3M1GAJ6-F1
#
_cell.length_a   1.000
_cell.length_b   1.000
_cell.length_c   1.000
_cell.angle_alpha   90.00
_cell.angle_beta   90.00
_cell.angle_gamma   90.00
#
_symmetry.space_group_name_H-M   'P 1'
#
loop_
_entity.id
_entity.type
_entity.pdbx_description
1 polymer ?
#
loop_
_entity_poly.entity_id
_entity_poly.type
_entity_poly.pdbx_seq_one_letter_code
_entity_poly.pdbx_strand_id
1 'polypeptide(L)'
;MNRHLGNILAGAALAATLALGAAAPAVAASSTDSLRGPDGDGSVTISGELKQWHKVTLSLAGPYAHEQDEAPNPFTDYRFTVLFTHESGAPTYAVPGYFAADGHAAETSAVSGNVWRAHFAPDRTGTWHFRVSFVAGPMAAVEPAVGEPLTPFDGATGSFTIAPTDKTGRDFRGKGRLRYVGGHYLQFAGTGEFFLKAGPDAPETFFAYADFDGTERGRKQAPRPGEAEPTQTLKTWEPHVRDWRPGDPTWQGDKGKGIIGALNYLAAKGVNSFSFLTYNAGGDGDNVWPFTARDQKLHYDCSKLDQWAIVMDHAQKLGLHLHFKLQENELDDHRAGHARKPKVIPEALDGGALGPERKLYFREIIARFGYELALNWNLGEENTQSYEEQRDMAAYIRLLDPYGHHIVIHTFPDQQEEVYPRLLGTQSALTGASAQNHWSVAHQRTLRWLRASEQAGRPWVVANDEQNPAGFGVPPDPGYAGFSGLAEPENEGRAYTLHDIRKYTLWGNLMAGGGGVEYYFGYKLPQNDLVCEDLRSRDRSWDFCRIALDFFRDNAIPFWHMRNRDDLVGNPENTNARYCFAKENDLYLVYLPEGGTCDLDLSAADGTFSVRWFNPREGGPRRKGSVSRVRGGATVSLGTPPADP
;
A
#
# COMPACT_ATOMS: atom_id res chain seq x y z
N MET A 1 -3.94 -11.19 87.50
CA MET A 1 -4.64 -10.26 88.42
C MET A 1 -4.91 -8.96 87.66
N ASN A 2 -6.06 -8.30 87.92
CA ASN A 2 -6.41 -6.87 87.78
C ASN A 2 -5.78 -5.95 86.70
N ARG A 3 -6.46 -4.92 86.15
CA ARG A 3 -7.89 -4.59 85.90
C ARG A 3 -7.95 -3.16 85.28
N HIS A 4 -8.59 -3.00 84.11
CA HIS A 4 -9.26 -1.77 83.58
C HIS A 4 -8.57 -0.37 83.50
N LEU A 5 -9.26 0.51 82.72
CA LEU A 5 -9.11 1.97 82.51
C LEU A 5 -8.08 2.41 81.44
N GLY A 6 -8.40 3.32 80.48
CA GLY A 6 -9.74 3.78 80.02
C GLY A 6 -9.80 5.12 79.24
N ASN A 7 -10.29 5.07 77.98
CA ASN A 7 -10.91 6.15 77.15
C ASN A 7 -10.15 7.48 76.85
N ILE A 8 -10.79 8.37 76.05
CA ILE A 8 -10.36 9.70 75.53
C ILE A 8 -9.42 9.55 74.30
N LEU A 9 -9.70 9.99 73.04
CA LEU A 9 -10.83 10.62 72.30
C LEU A 9 -11.20 9.71 71.08
N ALA A 10 -12.22 9.85 70.21
CA ALA A 10 -13.15 10.91 69.74
C ALA A 10 -12.68 11.84 68.59
N GLY A 11 -13.36 11.79 67.43
CA GLY A 11 -13.12 12.62 66.23
C GLY A 11 -14.14 12.33 65.11
N ALA A 12 -14.87 13.35 64.64
CA ALA A 12 -16.13 13.22 63.88
C ALA A 12 -16.05 12.45 62.55
N ALA A 13 -17.07 11.63 62.28
CA ALA A 13 -17.41 11.15 60.93
C ALA A 13 -18.52 12.03 60.33
N LEU A 14 -18.36 12.47 59.08
CA LEU A 14 -19.37 13.26 58.35
C LEU A 14 -19.87 12.44 57.15
N ALA A 15 -21.12 11.98 57.21
CA ALA A 15 -21.74 11.25 56.10
C ALA A 15 -22.30 12.25 55.07
N ALA A 16 -21.74 12.27 53.86
CA ALA A 16 -22.20 13.11 52.78
C ALA A 16 -23.24 12.36 51.92
N THR A 17 -24.52 12.63 52.13
CA THR A 17 -25.61 12.20 51.24
C THR A 17 -25.56 12.99 49.94
N LEU A 18 -25.01 12.39 48.88
CA LEU A 18 -25.09 12.93 47.52
C LEU A 18 -26.44 12.57 46.90
N ALA A 19 -27.20 13.60 46.48
CA ALA A 19 -28.52 13.44 45.90
C ALA A 19 -28.45 13.06 44.41
N LEU A 20 -29.34 12.18 43.96
CA LEU A 20 -29.64 12.02 42.53
C LEU A 20 -30.39 13.28 42.08
N GLY A 21 -29.95 13.94 41.00
CA GLY A 21 -30.55 15.23 40.63
C GLY A 21 -30.06 15.91 39.35
N ALA A 22 -29.52 15.18 38.36
CA ALA A 22 -29.24 15.74 37.04
C ALA A 22 -29.26 14.64 35.97
N ALA A 23 -30.44 14.32 35.44
CA ALA A 23 -30.51 13.58 34.18
C ALA A 23 -30.07 14.52 33.07
N ALA A 24 -29.00 14.16 32.34
CA ALA A 24 -28.74 14.78 31.04
C ALA A 24 -29.98 14.56 30.15
N PRO A 25 -30.34 15.51 29.27
CA PRO A 25 -31.42 15.28 28.32
C PRO A 25 -31.05 14.07 27.48
N ALA A 26 -31.84 13.00 27.57
CA ALA A 26 -31.75 11.92 26.61
C ALA A 26 -31.96 12.54 25.23
N VAL A 27 -30.93 12.51 24.38
CA VAL A 27 -31.11 12.71 22.95
C VAL A 27 -32.07 11.61 22.55
N ALA A 28 -33.32 12.00 22.26
CA ALA A 28 -34.31 11.05 21.80
C ALA A 28 -33.74 10.43 20.53
N ALA A 29 -33.53 9.12 20.55
CA ALA A 29 -33.15 8.38 19.36
C ALA A 29 -34.25 8.67 18.33
N SER A 30 -33.93 9.53 17.36
CA SER A 30 -34.78 9.71 16.20
C SER A 30 -34.61 8.44 15.37
N SER A 31 -35.36 7.41 15.75
CA SER A 31 -35.63 6.29 14.87
C SER A 31 -36.36 6.87 13.66
N THR A 32 -35.56 7.29 12.67
CA THR A 32 -35.98 7.41 11.28
C THR A 32 -36.34 6.01 10.83
N ASP A 33 -37.54 5.58 11.23
CA ASP A 33 -38.22 4.35 10.86
C ASP A 33 -38.69 4.45 9.40
N SER A 34 -37.73 4.83 8.54
CA SER A 34 -37.71 4.53 7.13
C SER A 34 -37.85 3.02 7.02
N LEU A 35 -39.01 2.60 6.53
CA LEU A 35 -39.48 1.21 6.53
C LEU A 35 -38.35 0.26 6.13
N ARG A 36 -37.84 -0.52 7.10
CA ARG A 36 -36.78 -1.50 6.82
C ARG A 36 -37.23 -2.39 5.66
N GLY A 37 -36.36 -2.57 4.68
CA GLY A 37 -36.61 -3.50 3.59
C GLY A 37 -36.74 -4.93 4.13
N PRO A 38 -37.39 -5.83 3.38
CA PRO A 38 -37.40 -7.24 3.75
C PRO A 38 -35.98 -7.81 3.67
N ASP A 39 -35.68 -8.73 4.59
CA ASP A 39 -34.53 -9.63 4.45
C ASP A 39 -34.60 -10.37 3.09
N GLY A 40 -33.44 -10.72 2.57
CA GLY A 40 -33.30 -11.58 1.41
C GLY A 40 -33.75 -13.02 1.68
N ASP A 41 -33.86 -13.80 0.61
CA ASP A 41 -34.31 -15.20 0.63
C ASP A 41 -33.17 -16.22 0.81
N GLY A 42 -31.92 -15.76 0.97
CA GLY A 42 -30.73 -16.60 0.97
C GLY A 42 -30.29 -17.07 -0.41
N SER A 43 -30.87 -16.56 -1.50
CA SER A 43 -30.37 -16.81 -2.85
C SER A 43 -28.95 -16.26 -3.02
N VAL A 44 -28.16 -16.97 -3.84
CA VAL A 44 -26.77 -16.61 -4.15
C VAL A 44 -26.60 -16.43 -5.65
N THR A 45 -25.99 -15.33 -6.04
CA THR A 45 -25.60 -15.02 -7.41
C THR A 45 -24.07 -14.97 -7.53
N ILE A 46 -23.56 -15.41 -8.68
CA ILE A 46 -22.14 -15.38 -9.02
C ILE A 46 -22.00 -14.51 -10.28
N SER A 47 -21.10 -13.52 -10.25
CA SER A 47 -20.89 -12.56 -11.35
C SER A 47 -19.42 -12.21 -11.55
N GLY A 48 -19.12 -11.50 -12.65
CA GLY A 48 -17.75 -11.17 -13.09
C GLY A 48 -17.31 -11.97 -14.33
N GLU A 49 -16.10 -11.70 -14.83
CA GLU A 49 -15.46 -12.57 -15.82
C GLU A 49 -15.04 -13.88 -15.12
N LEU A 50 -15.73 -15.00 -15.38
CA LEU A 50 -15.46 -16.31 -14.73
C LEU A 50 -14.18 -16.98 -15.26
N LYS A 51 -13.04 -16.35 -15.00
CA LYS A 51 -11.71 -16.70 -15.51
C LYS A 51 -10.67 -16.68 -14.41
N GLN A 52 -9.62 -17.49 -14.57
CA GLN A 52 -8.48 -17.55 -13.64
C GLN A 52 -7.90 -16.15 -13.44
N TRP A 53 -7.67 -15.75 -12.19
CA TRP A 53 -7.17 -14.44 -11.76
C TRP A 53 -8.13 -13.25 -11.87
N HIS A 54 -9.38 -13.42 -12.31
CA HIS A 54 -10.33 -12.29 -12.43
C HIS A 54 -11.19 -12.18 -11.15
N LYS A 55 -11.73 -10.99 -10.86
CA LYS A 55 -12.73 -10.83 -9.79
C LYS A 55 -14.00 -11.61 -10.13
N VAL A 56 -14.28 -12.62 -9.31
CA VAL A 56 -15.54 -13.33 -9.20
C VAL A 56 -16.26 -12.77 -7.97
N THR A 57 -17.44 -12.22 -8.15
CA THR A 57 -18.24 -11.67 -7.06
C THR A 57 -19.34 -12.65 -6.72
N LEU A 58 -19.31 -13.19 -5.49
CA LEU A 58 -20.48 -13.81 -4.88
C LEU A 58 -21.30 -12.71 -4.21
N SER A 59 -22.58 -12.62 -4.53
CA SER A 59 -23.56 -11.77 -3.84
C SER A 59 -24.70 -12.63 -3.31
N LEU A 60 -24.92 -12.60 -2.00
CA LEU A 60 -25.98 -13.31 -1.29
C LEU A 60 -27.07 -12.31 -0.85
N ALA A 61 -28.33 -12.68 -1.03
CA ALA A 61 -29.49 -11.96 -0.49
C ALA A 61 -29.64 -12.33 1.00
N GLY A 62 -29.05 -11.50 1.87
CA GLY A 62 -28.90 -11.72 3.32
C GLY A 62 -29.88 -10.89 4.17
N PRO A 63 -29.59 -10.66 5.46
CA PRO A 63 -30.41 -9.76 6.28
C PRO A 63 -30.39 -8.32 5.73
N TYR A 64 -31.49 -7.59 5.90
CA TYR A 64 -31.56 -6.17 5.56
C TYR A 64 -30.89 -5.31 6.63
N ALA A 65 -29.96 -4.46 6.18
CA ALA A 65 -29.24 -3.51 7.02
C ALA A 65 -29.15 -2.13 6.36
N HIS A 66 -28.82 -1.13 7.18
CA HIS A 66 -28.33 0.18 6.78
C HIS A 66 -26.93 0.36 7.37
N GLU A 67 -26.01 0.99 6.65
CA GLU A 67 -24.65 1.26 7.14
C GLU A 67 -24.56 2.10 8.43
N GLN A 68 -25.68 2.62 8.94
CA GLN A 68 -25.81 3.39 10.19
C GLN A 68 -26.62 2.65 11.27
N ASP A 69 -27.00 1.38 11.06
CA ASP A 69 -27.64 0.57 12.10
C ASP A 69 -26.67 0.33 13.27
N GLU A 70 -27.10 0.62 14.50
CA GLU A 70 -26.33 0.35 15.73
C GLU A 70 -26.54 -1.08 16.27
N ALA A 71 -27.72 -1.67 16.04
CA ALA A 71 -28.12 -2.93 16.68
C ALA A 71 -29.16 -3.71 15.83
N PRO A 72 -28.75 -4.79 15.12
CA PRO A 72 -27.38 -5.23 14.90
C PRO A 72 -26.65 -4.33 13.90
N ASN A 73 -25.38 -4.00 14.17
CA ASN A 73 -24.55 -3.24 13.24
C ASN A 73 -24.03 -4.17 12.11
N PRO A 74 -24.18 -3.81 10.80
CA PRO A 74 -23.80 -4.66 9.67
C PRO A 74 -22.32 -5.04 9.62
N PHE A 75 -21.44 -4.25 10.22
CA PHE A 75 -19.99 -4.40 10.16
C PHE A 75 -19.42 -5.08 11.41
N THR A 76 -19.95 -4.82 12.61
CA THR A 76 -19.48 -5.48 13.85
C THR A 76 -20.18 -6.80 14.12
N ASP A 77 -21.50 -6.90 13.91
CA ASP A 77 -22.33 -7.95 14.50
C ASP A 77 -22.63 -9.10 13.54
N TYR A 78 -22.11 -9.02 12.31
CA TYR A 78 -22.30 -10.01 11.27
C TYR A 78 -20.96 -10.45 10.67
N ARG A 79 -20.65 -11.75 10.77
CA ARG A 79 -19.47 -12.38 10.17
C ARG A 79 -19.89 -13.19 8.95
N PHE A 80 -19.93 -12.53 7.79
CA PHE A 80 -20.09 -13.18 6.49
C PHE A 80 -18.73 -13.62 5.93
N THR A 81 -18.53 -14.91 5.69
CA THR A 81 -17.27 -15.46 5.14
C THR A 81 -17.60 -16.59 4.19
N VAL A 82 -16.96 -16.65 3.02
CA VAL A 82 -17.18 -17.70 2.03
C VAL A 82 -15.95 -18.60 1.90
N LEU A 83 -16.15 -19.90 2.07
CA LEU A 83 -15.17 -20.92 1.79
C LEU A 83 -15.27 -21.35 0.32
N PHE A 84 -14.28 -21.01 -0.50
CA PHE A 84 -14.15 -21.47 -1.89
C PHE A 84 -13.16 -22.63 -1.98
N THR A 85 -13.54 -23.75 -2.60
CA THR A 85 -12.75 -24.98 -2.71
C THR A 85 -12.72 -25.45 -4.17
N HIS A 86 -11.53 -25.70 -4.72
CA HIS A 86 -11.39 -26.27 -6.07
C HIS A 86 -11.85 -27.75 -6.11
N GLU A 87 -12.38 -28.23 -7.24
CA GLU A 87 -12.87 -29.61 -7.41
C GLU A 87 -11.82 -30.70 -7.12
N SER A 88 -10.53 -30.38 -7.20
CA SER A 88 -9.42 -31.25 -6.78
C SER A 88 -9.15 -31.25 -5.27
N GLY A 89 -10.06 -30.71 -4.44
CA GLY A 89 -9.96 -30.61 -2.99
C GLY A 89 -9.00 -29.54 -2.44
N ALA A 90 -8.19 -28.92 -3.29
CA ALA A 90 -7.25 -27.84 -2.97
C ALA A 90 -6.82 -27.08 -4.24
N PRO A 91 -6.52 -25.76 -4.15
CA PRO A 91 -6.50 -24.95 -2.94
C PRO A 91 -7.91 -24.56 -2.47
N THR A 92 -7.93 -24.00 -1.26
CA THR A 92 -9.13 -23.63 -0.52
C THR A 92 -8.92 -22.26 0.11
N TYR A 93 -9.88 -21.36 -0.03
CA TYR A 93 -9.79 -19.97 0.41
C TYR A 93 -10.98 -19.61 1.29
N ALA A 94 -10.72 -19.15 2.51
CA ALA A 94 -11.75 -18.57 3.39
C ALA A 94 -11.76 -17.05 3.18
N VAL A 95 -12.56 -16.59 2.22
CA VAL A 95 -12.64 -15.18 1.82
C VAL A 95 -13.57 -14.43 2.78
N PRO A 96 -13.10 -13.40 3.51
CA PRO A 96 -13.98 -12.54 4.29
C PRO A 96 -14.90 -11.76 3.35
N GLY A 97 -16.16 -11.64 3.73
CA GLY A 97 -17.16 -10.85 3.03
C GLY A 97 -17.71 -9.70 3.88
N TYR A 98 -18.43 -8.80 3.20
CA TYR A 98 -18.82 -7.47 3.67
C TYR A 98 -20.29 -7.13 3.33
N PHE A 99 -20.86 -6.12 4.00
CA PHE A 99 -22.18 -5.57 3.68
C PHE A 99 -22.13 -4.55 2.54
N ALA A 100 -22.96 -4.75 1.51
CA ALA A 100 -22.88 -4.06 0.22
C ALA A 100 -24.17 -3.34 -0.21
N ALA A 101 -25.02 -2.94 0.76
CA ALA A 101 -26.27 -2.24 0.53
C ALA A 101 -27.19 -2.95 -0.50
N ASP A 102 -27.48 -2.31 -1.64
CA ASP A 102 -28.29 -2.82 -2.75
C ASP A 102 -27.48 -3.65 -3.78
N GLY A 103 -26.16 -3.75 -3.62
CA GLY A 103 -25.26 -4.35 -4.60
C GLY A 103 -24.95 -3.47 -5.81
N HIS A 104 -25.31 -2.20 -5.79
CA HIS A 104 -25.02 -1.24 -6.87
C HIS A 104 -24.62 0.15 -6.35
N ALA A 105 -24.27 0.26 -5.07
CA ALA A 105 -24.05 1.49 -4.32
C ALA A 105 -23.14 2.54 -5.00
N ALA A 106 -22.17 2.14 -5.83
CA ALA A 106 -21.37 3.08 -6.61
C ALA A 106 -22.20 3.93 -7.61
N GLU A 107 -23.24 3.34 -8.19
CA GLU A 107 -24.15 3.96 -9.17
C GLU A 107 -25.42 4.52 -8.53
N THR A 108 -25.86 3.96 -7.40
CA THR A 108 -27.13 4.30 -6.73
C THR A 108 -26.98 5.16 -5.49
N SER A 109 -25.76 5.33 -4.98
CA SER A 109 -25.45 5.92 -3.66
C SER A 109 -26.23 5.26 -2.51
N ALA A 110 -26.55 3.96 -2.64
CA ALA A 110 -27.33 3.23 -1.65
C ALA A 110 -26.56 2.96 -0.35
N VAL A 111 -27.15 3.42 0.75
CA VAL A 111 -26.66 3.27 2.14
C VAL A 111 -27.31 2.10 2.89
N SER A 112 -28.28 1.42 2.26
CA SER A 112 -29.02 0.31 2.85
C SER A 112 -29.47 -0.71 1.80
N GLY A 113 -29.83 -1.91 2.25
CA GLY A 113 -30.27 -3.01 1.40
C GLY A 113 -30.01 -4.36 2.06
N ASN A 114 -30.02 -5.43 1.28
CA ASN A 114 -29.87 -6.81 1.76
C ASN A 114 -28.79 -7.60 1.02
N VAL A 115 -27.86 -6.95 0.31
CA VAL A 115 -26.80 -7.62 -0.45
C VAL A 115 -25.53 -7.75 0.38
N TRP A 116 -25.01 -8.98 0.46
CA TRP A 116 -23.77 -9.33 1.17
C TRP A 116 -22.78 -9.95 0.19
N ARG A 117 -21.52 -9.48 0.20
CA ARG A 117 -20.54 -9.76 -0.86
C ARG A 117 -19.27 -10.43 -0.38
N ALA A 118 -18.72 -11.29 -1.24
CA ALA A 118 -17.35 -11.78 -1.13
C ALA A 118 -16.70 -11.75 -2.52
N HIS A 119 -15.49 -11.17 -2.61
CA HIS A 119 -14.73 -11.07 -3.85
C HIS A 119 -13.62 -12.13 -3.88
N PHE A 120 -13.72 -13.02 -4.87
CA PHE A 120 -12.80 -14.13 -5.04
C PHE A 120 -12.02 -14.01 -6.35
N ALA A 121 -10.70 -14.17 -6.29
CA ALA A 121 -9.84 -14.19 -7.47
C ALA A 121 -9.18 -15.58 -7.60
N PRO A 122 -9.79 -16.52 -8.36
CA PRO A 122 -9.41 -17.94 -8.40
C PRO A 122 -8.04 -18.15 -9.05
N ASP A 123 -7.17 -18.88 -8.36
CA ASP A 123 -5.81 -19.16 -8.84
C ASP A 123 -5.71 -20.37 -9.81
N ARG A 124 -6.84 -21.02 -10.09
CA ARG A 124 -6.93 -22.24 -10.92
C ARG A 124 -8.20 -22.32 -11.78
N THR A 125 -8.06 -22.88 -12.97
CA THR A 125 -9.14 -23.25 -13.89
C THR A 125 -9.78 -24.59 -13.53
N GLY A 126 -11.09 -24.70 -13.62
CA GLY A 126 -11.86 -25.89 -13.20
C GLY A 126 -13.13 -25.50 -12.46
N THR A 127 -13.84 -26.47 -11.89
CA THR A 127 -14.99 -26.20 -11.03
C THR A 127 -14.53 -25.75 -9.64
N TRP A 128 -15.16 -24.70 -9.14
CA TRP A 128 -15.03 -24.20 -7.78
C TRP A 128 -16.37 -24.38 -7.06
N HIS A 129 -16.32 -24.98 -5.88
CA HIS A 129 -17.45 -25.05 -4.97
C HIS A 129 -17.36 -23.92 -3.94
N PHE A 130 -18.49 -23.38 -3.50
CA PHE A 130 -18.54 -22.44 -2.39
C PHE A 130 -19.42 -22.96 -1.25
N ARG A 131 -19.07 -22.57 -0.02
CA ARG A 131 -19.94 -22.64 1.16
C ARG A 131 -19.89 -21.32 1.91
N VAL A 132 -21.05 -20.73 2.15
CA VAL A 132 -21.23 -19.60 3.05
C VAL A 132 -21.12 -20.06 4.50
N SER A 133 -20.42 -19.29 5.31
CA SER A 133 -20.71 -19.17 6.73
C SER A 133 -21.18 -17.74 7.01
N PHE A 134 -22.31 -17.63 7.72
CA PHE A 134 -22.93 -16.35 8.08
C PHE A 134 -23.31 -16.43 9.55
N VAL A 135 -22.53 -15.77 10.40
CA VAL A 135 -22.73 -15.77 11.85
C VAL A 135 -23.18 -14.39 12.32
N ALA A 136 -24.13 -14.34 13.25
CA ALA A 136 -24.67 -13.11 13.81
C ALA A 136 -24.56 -13.07 15.35
N GLY A 137 -24.25 -11.89 15.89
CA GLY A 137 -24.17 -11.62 17.33
C GLY A 137 -23.17 -10.50 17.63
N PRO A 138 -23.25 -9.83 18.79
CA PRO A 138 -22.42 -8.66 19.10
C PRO A 138 -20.93 -8.91 18.86
N MET A 139 -20.30 -8.05 18.04
CA MET A 139 -18.88 -8.11 17.66
C MET A 139 -18.43 -9.38 16.91
N ALA A 140 -19.35 -10.20 16.38
CA ALA A 140 -19.03 -11.45 15.69
C ALA A 140 -18.05 -11.28 14.51
N ALA A 141 -18.03 -10.14 13.82
CA ALA A 141 -17.12 -9.90 12.70
C ALA A 141 -15.63 -9.90 13.10
N VAL A 142 -15.32 -9.43 14.33
CA VAL A 142 -13.96 -9.22 14.83
C VAL A 142 -13.54 -10.21 15.93
N GLU A 143 -14.49 -10.88 16.58
CA GLU A 143 -14.24 -11.99 17.51
C GLU A 143 -14.78 -13.32 16.93
N PRO A 144 -13.94 -14.15 16.26
CA PRO A 144 -14.37 -15.38 15.60
C PRO A 144 -15.04 -16.43 16.52
N ALA A 145 -14.86 -16.31 17.84
CA ALA A 145 -15.39 -17.23 18.84
C ALA A 145 -16.83 -16.90 19.30
N VAL A 146 -17.44 -15.81 18.83
CA VAL A 146 -18.81 -15.40 19.22
C VAL A 146 -19.79 -15.38 18.03
N GLY A 147 -21.08 -15.34 18.37
CA GLY A 147 -22.22 -15.32 17.46
C GLY A 147 -22.74 -16.71 17.09
N GLU A 148 -23.99 -16.77 16.62
CA GLU A 148 -24.70 -17.98 16.20
C GLU A 148 -24.95 -18.01 14.68
N PRO A 149 -25.07 -19.20 14.04
CA PRO A 149 -25.37 -19.32 12.60
C PRO A 149 -26.71 -18.68 12.22
N LEU A 150 -26.67 -17.73 11.28
CA LEU A 150 -27.83 -16.95 10.86
C LEU A 150 -28.62 -17.70 9.77
N THR A 151 -29.66 -18.41 10.18
CA THR A 151 -30.62 -19.07 9.28
C THR A 151 -31.50 -18.02 8.57
N PRO A 152 -31.78 -18.12 7.25
CA PRO A 152 -31.48 -19.22 6.33
C PRO A 152 -30.14 -19.09 5.57
N PHE A 153 -29.31 -18.09 5.89
CA PHE A 153 -28.16 -17.70 5.07
C PHE A 153 -26.89 -18.55 5.32
N ASP A 154 -26.65 -19.00 6.56
CA ASP A 154 -25.52 -19.89 6.87
C ASP A 154 -25.66 -21.25 6.16
N GLY A 155 -24.55 -21.78 5.66
CA GLY A 155 -24.52 -23.09 5.00
C GLY A 155 -25.02 -23.09 3.56
N ALA A 156 -25.43 -21.95 3.00
CA ALA A 156 -25.71 -21.82 1.57
C ALA A 156 -24.51 -22.28 0.74
N THR A 157 -24.76 -23.09 -0.29
CA THR A 157 -23.72 -23.77 -1.09
C THR A 157 -24.03 -23.74 -2.58
N GLY A 158 -23.00 -23.90 -3.40
CA GLY A 158 -23.13 -23.98 -4.84
C GLY A 158 -21.78 -24.17 -5.52
N SER A 159 -21.74 -23.94 -6.83
CA SER A 159 -20.53 -24.09 -7.64
C SER A 159 -20.59 -23.30 -8.95
N PHE A 160 -19.42 -22.93 -9.45
CA PHE A 160 -19.21 -22.26 -10.75
C PHE A 160 -17.93 -22.78 -11.40
N THR A 161 -17.81 -22.64 -12.72
CA THR A 161 -16.63 -23.10 -13.47
C THR A 161 -15.79 -21.92 -13.93
N ILE A 162 -14.47 -22.03 -13.76
CA ILE A 162 -13.48 -21.00 -14.08
C ILE A 162 -12.68 -21.40 -15.31
N ALA A 163 -12.77 -20.57 -16.36
CA ALA A 163 -12.04 -20.72 -17.61
C ALA A 163 -10.59 -20.17 -17.50
N PRO A 164 -9.69 -20.48 -18.45
CA PRO A 164 -8.40 -19.79 -18.57
C PRO A 164 -8.56 -18.27 -18.74
N THR A 165 -7.56 -17.51 -18.28
CA THR A 165 -7.49 -16.07 -18.57
C THR A 165 -7.20 -15.81 -20.06
N ASP A 166 -7.78 -14.74 -20.59
CA ASP A 166 -7.56 -14.21 -21.95
C ASP A 166 -6.76 -12.90 -21.96
N LYS A 167 -6.33 -12.41 -20.79
CA LYS A 167 -5.60 -11.14 -20.66
C LYS A 167 -4.10 -11.37 -20.80
N THR A 168 -3.39 -10.33 -21.27
CA THR A 168 -1.95 -10.40 -21.59
C THR A 168 -1.26 -9.04 -21.36
N GLY A 169 0.07 -9.03 -21.35
CA GLY A 169 0.84 -7.79 -21.34
C GLY A 169 0.93 -7.17 -19.95
N ARG A 170 0.37 -5.97 -19.77
CA ARG A 170 0.38 -5.24 -18.49
C ARG A 170 -0.74 -5.65 -17.53
N ASP A 171 -1.91 -6.05 -18.03
CA ASP A 171 -3.05 -6.49 -17.21
C ASP A 171 -2.62 -7.66 -16.32
N PHE A 172 -2.63 -7.46 -15.00
CA PHE A 172 -2.13 -8.46 -14.06
C PHE A 172 -2.97 -9.74 -14.06
N ARG A 173 -4.21 -9.72 -14.58
CA ARG A 173 -5.01 -10.93 -14.80
C ARG A 173 -4.42 -11.85 -15.87
N GLY A 174 -3.45 -11.37 -16.66
CA GLY A 174 -2.60 -12.17 -17.54
C GLY A 174 -1.29 -12.66 -16.90
N LYS A 175 -0.92 -12.13 -15.72
CA LYS A 175 0.28 -12.51 -14.95
C LYS A 175 -0.03 -13.39 -13.74
N GLY A 176 -1.23 -13.27 -13.20
CA GLY A 176 -1.67 -13.87 -11.95
C GLY A 176 -1.26 -13.06 -10.72
N ARG A 177 -1.50 -13.62 -9.53
CA ARG A 177 -1.23 -12.94 -8.26
C ARG A 177 0.28 -12.73 -8.04
N LEU A 178 0.69 -11.54 -7.67
CA LEU A 178 2.04 -11.21 -7.22
C LEU A 178 2.24 -11.74 -5.79
N ARG A 179 3.26 -12.59 -5.58
CA ARG A 179 3.51 -13.28 -4.31
C ARG A 179 4.92 -12.98 -3.80
N TYR A 180 5.07 -12.90 -2.47
CA TYR A 180 6.38 -12.98 -1.83
C TYR A 180 6.85 -14.44 -1.83
N VAL A 181 8.05 -14.70 -2.37
CA VAL A 181 8.56 -16.07 -2.62
C VAL A 181 9.77 -16.46 -1.76
N GLY A 182 9.98 -15.79 -0.62
CA GLY A 182 11.08 -16.11 0.31
C GLY A 182 12.41 -15.44 -0.01
N GLY A 183 12.44 -14.50 -0.96
CA GLY A 183 13.63 -13.75 -1.39
C GLY A 183 13.37 -12.25 -1.48
N HIS A 184 14.40 -11.49 -1.85
CA HIS A 184 14.37 -10.02 -1.94
C HIS A 184 13.46 -9.42 -3.04
N TYR A 185 12.70 -10.25 -3.76
CA TYR A 185 11.83 -9.85 -4.86
C TYR A 185 10.50 -10.58 -4.84
N LEU A 186 9.45 -9.92 -5.36
CA LEU A 186 8.14 -10.50 -5.57
C LEU A 186 8.07 -11.19 -6.94
N GLN A 187 7.21 -12.21 -7.08
CA GLN A 187 7.06 -13.00 -8.31
C GLN A 187 5.59 -13.22 -8.66
N PHE A 188 5.23 -13.08 -9.93
CA PHE A 188 3.89 -13.36 -10.45
C PHE A 188 3.63 -14.86 -10.54
N ALA A 189 2.55 -15.32 -9.90
CA ALA A 189 2.24 -16.75 -9.74
C ALA A 189 1.80 -17.47 -11.03
N GLY A 190 1.30 -16.74 -12.04
CA GLY A 190 0.87 -17.32 -13.31
C GLY A 190 1.99 -17.39 -14.36
N THR A 191 2.86 -16.37 -14.43
CA THR A 191 3.94 -16.30 -15.43
C THR A 191 5.33 -16.66 -14.90
N GLY A 192 5.54 -16.64 -13.57
CA GLY A 192 6.88 -16.75 -12.97
C GLY A 192 7.75 -15.51 -13.15
N GLU A 193 7.20 -14.41 -13.65
CA GLU A 193 7.92 -13.14 -13.85
C GLU A 193 8.22 -12.47 -12.50
N PHE A 194 9.47 -12.08 -12.25
CA PHE A 194 9.83 -11.29 -11.07
C PHE A 194 9.54 -9.80 -11.28
N PHE A 195 9.21 -9.11 -10.19
CA PHE A 195 8.74 -7.72 -10.22
C PHE A 195 9.75 -6.74 -9.61
N LEU A 196 9.87 -5.59 -10.26
CA LEU A 196 10.50 -4.35 -9.75
C LEU A 196 9.46 -3.24 -9.86
N LYS A 197 9.31 -2.38 -8.84
CA LYS A 197 8.35 -1.27 -8.88
C LYS A 197 8.99 0.09 -9.20
N ALA A 198 8.25 0.90 -9.95
CA ALA A 198 8.51 2.32 -10.13
C ALA A 198 7.18 3.06 -10.27
N GLY A 199 6.96 4.12 -9.50
CA GLY A 199 5.69 4.86 -9.45
C GLY A 199 5.76 6.15 -8.64
N PRO A 200 4.66 6.91 -8.53
CA PRO A 200 4.50 7.94 -7.51
C PRO A 200 4.23 7.31 -6.14
N ASP A 201 4.71 7.97 -5.09
CA ASP A 201 4.26 7.77 -3.70
C ASP A 201 3.30 8.89 -3.26
N ALA A 202 2.99 9.79 -4.20
CA ALA A 202 2.34 11.08 -3.98
C ALA A 202 1.29 11.36 -5.07
N PRO A 203 0.13 11.96 -4.75
CA PRO A 203 -0.26 12.42 -3.42
C PRO A 203 -0.74 11.30 -2.49
N GLU A 204 -0.38 11.32 -1.21
CA GLU A 204 -0.97 10.44 -0.18
C GLU A 204 -2.51 10.49 -0.18
N THR A 205 -3.03 11.71 -0.38
CA THR A 205 -4.46 12.08 -0.51
C THR A 205 -5.11 11.64 -1.84
N PHE A 206 -4.59 10.62 -2.55
CA PHE A 206 -5.07 10.23 -3.90
C PHE A 206 -6.59 10.02 -3.99
N PHE A 207 -7.20 9.45 -2.93
CA PHE A 207 -8.65 9.22 -2.82
C PHE A 207 -9.46 10.37 -2.19
N ALA A 208 -8.86 11.51 -1.86
CA ALA A 208 -9.58 12.71 -1.44
C ALA A 208 -10.23 13.41 -2.65
N TYR A 209 -11.18 12.74 -3.31
CA TYR A 209 -11.62 13.01 -4.67
C TYR A 209 -13.10 13.39 -4.75
N ALA A 210 -13.42 14.47 -5.48
CA ALA A 210 -14.71 15.16 -5.43
C ALA A 210 -15.90 14.39 -6.01
N ASP A 211 -15.66 13.35 -6.81
CA ASP A 211 -16.72 12.49 -7.36
C ASP A 211 -17.08 11.30 -6.44
N PHE A 212 -16.27 10.99 -5.43
CA PHE A 212 -16.61 9.94 -4.48
C PHE A 212 -17.73 10.39 -3.55
N ASP A 213 -18.70 9.51 -3.32
CA ASP A 213 -19.78 9.76 -2.38
C ASP A 213 -19.25 9.76 -0.92
N GLY A 214 -20.00 10.40 -0.02
CA GLY A 214 -19.68 10.50 1.42
C GLY A 214 -18.28 11.03 1.76
N THR A 215 -17.62 11.75 0.85
CA THR A 215 -16.22 12.19 0.99
C THR A 215 -16.16 13.68 1.33
N GLU A 216 -15.39 14.06 2.35
CA GLU A 216 -15.31 15.44 2.86
C GLU A 216 -13.91 16.04 2.68
N ARG A 217 -13.85 17.36 2.45
CA ARG A 217 -12.59 18.11 2.45
C ARG A 217 -11.98 18.17 3.85
N GLY A 218 -10.65 18.30 3.92
CA GLY A 218 -9.91 18.46 5.17
C GLY A 218 -10.41 19.61 6.04
N ARG A 219 -10.43 19.41 7.37
CA ARG A 219 -10.73 20.51 8.31
C ARG A 219 -9.63 21.56 8.20
N LYS A 220 -10.00 22.84 8.31
CA LYS A 220 -9.02 23.93 8.30
C LYS A 220 -8.21 23.93 9.60
N GLN A 221 -7.08 23.25 9.58
CA GLN A 221 -6.04 23.34 10.61
C GLN A 221 -4.98 24.37 10.19
N ALA A 222 -4.06 24.71 11.10
CA ALA A 222 -2.83 25.41 10.75
C ALA A 222 -1.70 24.37 10.69
N PRO A 223 -0.77 24.45 9.72
CA PRO A 223 0.34 23.51 9.61
C PRO A 223 1.20 23.52 10.87
N ARG A 224 1.61 22.35 11.36
CA ARG A 224 2.59 22.30 12.46
C ARG A 224 4.00 22.48 11.85
N PRO A 225 5.03 22.80 12.66
CA PRO A 225 6.35 23.15 12.12
C PRO A 225 7.07 21.95 11.47
N GLY A 226 6.91 21.82 10.15
CA GLY A 226 7.48 20.71 9.36
C GLY A 226 6.54 20.10 8.32
N GLU A 227 5.29 20.57 8.23
CA GLU A 227 4.19 19.96 7.46
C GLU A 227 3.65 20.86 6.34
N ALA A 228 2.70 20.34 5.56
CA ALA A 228 1.99 21.09 4.53
C ALA A 228 0.81 21.92 5.09
N GLU A 229 0.38 22.96 4.36
CA GLU A 229 -0.94 23.57 4.57
C GLU A 229 -2.05 22.57 4.12
N PRO A 230 -2.97 22.13 4.99
CA PRO A 230 -3.97 21.12 4.65
C PRO A 230 -4.93 21.55 3.52
N THR A 231 -5.28 20.59 2.65
CA THR A 231 -6.15 20.84 1.49
C THR A 231 -7.57 21.19 1.90
N GLN A 232 -8.02 22.42 1.57
CA GLN A 232 -9.40 22.86 1.79
C GLN A 232 -10.34 22.53 0.61
N THR A 233 -9.90 21.69 -0.32
CA THR A 233 -10.63 21.24 -1.51
C THR A 233 -10.37 19.75 -1.75
N LEU A 234 -11.40 19.01 -2.17
CA LEU A 234 -11.21 17.68 -2.75
C LEU A 234 -10.63 17.82 -4.17
N LYS A 235 -9.82 16.84 -4.57
CA LYS A 235 -9.22 16.76 -5.91
C LYS A 235 -10.31 16.60 -6.97
N THR A 236 -10.07 17.18 -8.14
CA THR A 236 -10.85 16.98 -9.37
C THR A 236 -10.12 16.13 -10.40
N TRP A 237 -8.78 16.09 -10.32
CA TRP A 237 -7.91 15.48 -11.33
C TRP A 237 -8.21 16.02 -12.75
N GLU A 238 -8.68 17.28 -12.87
CA GLU A 238 -9.01 17.94 -14.14
C GLU A 238 -7.88 17.86 -15.18
N PRO A 239 -6.59 18.05 -14.82
CA PRO A 239 -5.46 17.93 -15.75
C PRO A 239 -5.30 16.53 -16.36
N HIS A 240 -6.05 15.54 -15.87
CA HIS A 240 -6.07 14.16 -16.35
C HIS A 240 -7.40 13.71 -16.98
N VAL A 241 -8.45 14.53 -16.99
CA VAL A 241 -9.71 14.19 -17.73
C VAL A 241 -9.46 13.95 -19.22
N ARG A 242 -8.44 14.60 -19.80
CA ARG A 242 -7.92 14.36 -21.17
C ARG A 242 -7.26 12.99 -21.39
N ASP A 243 -6.91 12.28 -20.32
CA ASP A 243 -6.24 10.97 -20.37
C ASP A 243 -7.23 9.80 -20.26
N TRP A 244 -8.47 10.06 -19.83
CA TRP A 244 -9.61 9.13 -19.89
C TRP A 244 -10.02 8.84 -21.33
N ARG A 245 -10.44 7.60 -21.64
CA ARG A 245 -10.70 7.12 -22.99
C ARG A 245 -12.07 6.43 -23.08
N PRO A 246 -12.73 6.43 -24.25
CA PRO A 246 -13.99 5.69 -24.43
C PRO A 246 -13.83 4.20 -24.10
N GLY A 247 -14.55 3.72 -23.09
CA GLY A 247 -14.48 2.35 -22.59
C GLY A 247 -13.72 2.17 -21.28
N ASP A 248 -13.02 3.20 -20.80
CA ASP A 248 -12.58 3.27 -19.41
C ASP A 248 -13.80 3.47 -18.48
N PRO A 249 -13.72 3.03 -17.20
CA PRO A 249 -14.85 3.12 -16.30
C PRO A 249 -15.19 4.56 -15.90
N THR A 250 -16.45 4.73 -15.49
CA THR A 250 -17.03 5.86 -14.77
C THR A 250 -18.05 5.32 -13.76
N TRP A 251 -18.67 6.19 -12.98
CA TRP A 251 -19.92 5.92 -12.26
C TRP A 251 -20.89 7.09 -12.41
N GLN A 252 -22.17 6.89 -12.08
CA GLN A 252 -23.25 7.89 -12.10
C GLN A 252 -23.26 8.71 -13.41
N GLY A 253 -23.08 8.00 -14.52
CA GLY A 253 -22.81 8.58 -15.84
C GLY A 253 -21.34 8.96 -16.02
N ASP A 254 -20.97 10.16 -15.58
CA ASP A 254 -19.74 10.85 -15.99
C ASP A 254 -18.70 11.05 -14.87
N LYS A 255 -19.00 10.64 -13.63
CA LYS A 255 -18.06 10.70 -12.49
C LYS A 255 -16.88 9.74 -12.69
N GLY A 256 -15.73 10.09 -12.10
CA GLY A 256 -14.53 9.25 -12.09
C GLY A 256 -13.51 9.55 -13.19
N LYS A 257 -13.85 10.35 -14.20
CA LYS A 257 -12.99 10.58 -15.38
C LYS A 257 -11.61 11.15 -15.03
N GLY A 258 -11.52 12.01 -14.03
CA GLY A 258 -10.25 12.60 -13.60
C GLY A 258 -9.30 11.55 -13.00
N ILE A 259 -9.74 10.84 -11.95
CA ILE A 259 -8.89 9.87 -11.24
C ILE A 259 -8.53 8.65 -12.11
N ILE A 260 -9.46 8.19 -12.96
CA ILE A 260 -9.22 7.11 -13.94
C ILE A 260 -8.24 7.58 -15.03
N GLY A 261 -8.35 8.83 -15.47
CA GLY A 261 -7.38 9.46 -16.37
C GLY A 261 -5.97 9.59 -15.75
N ALA A 262 -5.88 9.86 -14.45
CA ALA A 262 -4.59 9.96 -13.75
C ALA A 262 -3.84 8.62 -13.78
N LEU A 263 -4.55 7.50 -13.53
CA LEU A 263 -4.00 6.15 -13.68
C LEU A 263 -3.61 5.83 -15.14
N ASN A 264 -4.45 6.20 -16.11
CA ASN A 264 -4.14 6.04 -17.53
C ASN A 264 -2.85 6.75 -17.94
N TYR A 265 -2.64 7.97 -17.44
CA TYR A 265 -1.43 8.75 -17.69
C TYR A 265 -0.19 8.05 -17.11
N LEU A 266 -0.23 7.62 -15.84
CA LEU A 266 0.87 6.88 -15.21
C LEU A 266 1.21 5.61 -16.01
N ALA A 267 0.20 4.80 -16.34
CA ALA A 267 0.38 3.58 -17.12
C ALA A 267 0.93 3.85 -18.54
N ALA A 268 0.54 4.96 -19.17
CA ALA A 268 1.06 5.40 -20.46
C ALA A 268 2.50 5.93 -20.41
N LYS A 269 2.90 6.59 -19.31
CA LYS A 269 4.31 6.94 -19.04
C LYS A 269 5.18 5.72 -18.70
N GLY A 270 4.56 4.60 -18.34
CA GLY A 270 5.19 3.28 -18.23
C GLY A 270 5.53 2.82 -16.82
N VAL A 271 5.34 3.67 -15.80
CA VAL A 271 5.38 3.26 -14.38
C VAL A 271 4.38 2.14 -14.09
N ASN A 272 4.61 1.36 -13.04
CA ASN A 272 3.92 0.08 -12.77
C ASN A 272 3.45 -0.09 -11.31
N SER A 273 3.43 0.98 -10.52
CA SER A 273 2.95 1.03 -9.14
C SER A 273 2.46 2.44 -8.80
N PHE A 274 1.67 2.57 -7.74
CA PHE A 274 1.43 3.82 -7.01
C PHE A 274 1.00 3.52 -5.57
N SER A 275 1.23 4.46 -4.66
CA SER A 275 0.69 4.43 -3.30
C SER A 275 -0.47 5.40 -3.10
N PHE A 276 -1.18 5.19 -1.99
CA PHE A 276 -2.30 6.00 -1.50
C PHE A 276 -2.55 5.65 -0.04
N LEU A 277 -3.03 6.61 0.76
CA LEU A 277 -3.63 6.31 2.06
C LEU A 277 -5.06 5.77 1.87
N THR A 278 -5.46 4.84 2.73
CA THR A 278 -6.88 4.47 2.91
C THR A 278 -7.50 5.04 4.19
N TYR A 279 -6.69 5.63 5.08
CA TYR A 279 -7.17 6.33 6.27
C TYR A 279 -6.17 7.42 6.70
N ASN A 280 -6.60 8.69 6.77
CA ASN A 280 -5.76 9.85 7.15
C ASN A 280 -6.53 10.88 8.02
N ALA A 281 -7.53 10.43 8.79
CA ALA A 281 -8.36 11.32 9.61
C ALA A 281 -7.55 11.91 10.78
N GLY A 282 -7.51 13.23 10.90
CA GLY A 282 -6.79 13.93 11.97
C GLY A 282 -5.33 14.24 11.68
N GLY A 283 -4.77 13.70 10.60
CA GLY A 283 -3.45 14.08 10.11
C GLY A 283 -3.45 15.08 8.97
N ASP A 284 -2.46 14.99 8.09
CA ASP A 284 -2.06 16.12 7.23
C ASP A 284 -3.08 16.41 6.11
N GLY A 285 -3.69 15.37 5.52
CA GLY A 285 -4.80 15.52 4.59
C GLY A 285 -6.17 15.71 5.26
N ASP A 286 -6.46 14.98 6.34
CA ASP A 286 -7.74 14.96 7.08
C ASP A 286 -8.98 14.74 6.17
N ASN A 287 -8.86 13.92 5.12
CA ASN A 287 -9.77 13.90 3.97
C ASN A 287 -10.00 12.52 3.30
N VAL A 288 -9.44 11.44 3.85
CA VAL A 288 -9.58 10.05 3.38
C VAL A 288 -9.93 9.12 4.55
N TRP A 289 -11.07 8.45 4.46
CA TRP A 289 -11.47 7.36 5.36
C TRP A 289 -12.49 6.46 4.66
N PRO A 290 -12.58 5.17 5.04
CA PRO A 290 -13.58 4.26 4.49
C PRO A 290 -14.97 4.44 5.15
N PHE A 291 -15.06 5.26 6.18
CA PHE A 291 -16.24 5.39 7.04
C PHE A 291 -17.38 6.22 6.41
N THR A 292 -18.58 6.08 6.98
CA THR A 292 -19.77 6.90 6.66
C THR A 292 -19.60 8.36 7.09
N ALA A 293 -18.84 8.60 8.16
CA ALA A 293 -18.34 9.91 8.57
C ALA A 293 -16.97 9.74 9.26
N ARG A 294 -16.15 10.80 9.23
CA ARG A 294 -14.76 10.83 9.75
C ARG A 294 -14.55 10.13 11.09
N ASP A 295 -15.46 10.35 12.02
CA ASP A 295 -15.35 9.94 13.42
C ASP A 295 -16.13 8.62 13.71
N GLN A 296 -16.71 7.97 12.69
CA GLN A 296 -17.60 6.80 12.78
C GLN A 296 -16.91 5.48 12.41
N LYS A 297 -15.84 5.11 13.14
CA LYS A 297 -14.93 3.99 12.83
C LYS A 297 -15.56 2.59 12.70
N LEU A 298 -16.79 2.41 13.19
CA LEU A 298 -17.54 1.15 13.14
C LEU A 298 -18.64 1.13 12.05
N HIS A 299 -18.66 2.13 11.17
CA HIS A 299 -19.65 2.30 10.11
C HIS A 299 -18.96 2.65 8.78
N TYR A 300 -19.12 1.80 7.76
CA TYR A 300 -18.37 1.88 6.50
C TYR A 300 -19.30 2.31 5.36
N ASP A 301 -18.84 3.25 4.53
CA ASP A 301 -19.64 3.80 3.43
C ASP A 301 -19.68 2.80 2.26
N CYS A 302 -20.87 2.26 2.00
CA CYS A 302 -21.05 1.25 0.97
C CYS A 302 -20.80 1.80 -0.44
N SER A 303 -21.15 3.08 -0.68
CA SER A 303 -21.07 3.73 -1.98
C SER A 303 -19.65 4.16 -2.35
N LYS A 304 -18.97 4.87 -1.43
CA LYS A 304 -17.57 5.27 -1.53
C LYS A 304 -16.66 4.08 -1.81
N LEU A 305 -16.84 2.98 -1.09
CA LEU A 305 -15.95 1.83 -1.18
C LEU A 305 -16.17 0.96 -2.42
N ASP A 306 -17.41 0.82 -2.91
CA ASP A 306 -17.65 0.21 -4.23
C ASP A 306 -17.09 1.13 -5.36
N GLN A 307 -17.04 2.46 -5.18
CA GLN A 307 -16.37 3.40 -6.13
C GLN A 307 -14.83 3.30 -6.07
N TRP A 308 -14.23 3.12 -4.89
CA TRP A 308 -12.80 2.83 -4.76
C TRP A 308 -12.43 1.53 -5.48
N ALA A 309 -13.29 0.50 -5.43
CA ALA A 309 -13.08 -0.77 -6.12
C ALA A 309 -13.01 -0.60 -7.66
N ILE A 310 -13.76 0.35 -8.24
CA ILE A 310 -13.69 0.67 -9.69
C ILE A 310 -12.30 1.20 -10.06
N VAL A 311 -11.72 2.06 -9.23
CA VAL A 311 -10.39 2.66 -9.45
C VAL A 311 -9.27 1.61 -9.29
N MET A 312 -9.37 0.73 -8.29
CA MET A 312 -8.42 -0.37 -8.07
C MET A 312 -8.50 -1.45 -9.17
N ASP A 313 -9.71 -1.86 -9.58
CA ASP A 313 -9.93 -2.76 -10.73
C ASP A 313 -9.25 -2.20 -11.99
N HIS A 314 -9.30 -0.88 -12.19
CA HIS A 314 -8.71 -0.22 -13.36
C HIS A 314 -7.18 -0.18 -13.29
N ALA A 315 -6.61 0.18 -12.14
CA ALA A 315 -5.18 0.12 -11.89
C ALA A 315 -4.58 -1.27 -12.22
N GLN A 316 -5.23 -2.35 -11.81
CA GLN A 316 -4.74 -3.71 -12.03
C GLN A 316 -4.83 -4.15 -13.50
N LYS A 317 -5.83 -3.67 -14.26
CA LYS A 317 -5.90 -3.83 -15.73
C LYS A 317 -4.78 -3.05 -16.45
N LEU A 318 -4.40 -1.89 -15.91
CA LEU A 318 -3.30 -1.06 -16.41
C LEU A 318 -1.91 -1.58 -16.01
N GLY A 319 -1.82 -2.60 -15.15
CA GLY A 319 -0.55 -3.09 -14.60
C GLY A 319 0.10 -2.10 -13.62
N LEU A 320 -0.71 -1.48 -12.76
CA LEU A 320 -0.29 -0.63 -11.65
C LEU A 320 -0.51 -1.38 -10.33
N HIS A 321 0.59 -1.71 -9.66
CA HIS A 321 0.61 -2.29 -8.32
C HIS A 321 0.06 -1.31 -7.28
N LEU A 322 -0.68 -1.83 -6.29
CA LEU A 322 -1.37 -1.03 -5.26
C LEU A 322 -0.57 -1.04 -3.95
N HIS A 323 0.08 0.07 -3.61
CA HIS A 323 0.70 0.25 -2.30
C HIS A 323 -0.30 0.89 -1.33
N PHE A 324 -1.04 0.05 -0.60
CA PHE A 324 -1.93 0.49 0.46
C PHE A 324 -1.11 0.99 1.66
N LYS A 325 -1.00 2.30 1.85
CA LYS A 325 -0.62 2.89 3.14
C LYS A 325 -1.88 2.85 4.03
N LEU A 326 -1.88 2.01 5.06
CA LEU A 326 -3.11 1.74 5.82
C LEU A 326 -3.44 2.84 6.85
N GLN A 327 -2.51 3.74 7.16
CA GLN A 327 -2.62 4.85 8.13
C GLN A 327 -1.33 5.71 8.07
N GLU A 328 -1.28 6.80 8.82
CA GLU A 328 -0.14 7.74 8.97
C GLU A 328 0.29 7.90 10.44
N ASN A 329 1.43 8.56 10.72
CA ASN A 329 1.96 8.78 12.08
C ASN A 329 1.08 9.69 12.96
N GLU A 330 0.18 10.46 12.33
CA GLU A 330 -0.71 11.42 12.99
C GLU A 330 -1.87 10.77 13.74
N LEU A 331 -2.31 9.60 13.28
CA LEU A 331 -3.47 8.86 13.78
C LEU A 331 -3.24 7.35 13.96
N ASP A 332 -2.02 6.84 13.83
CA ASP A 332 -1.80 5.41 14.04
C ASP A 332 -2.03 4.99 15.50
N ASP A 333 -1.79 5.89 16.47
CA ASP A 333 -2.03 5.66 17.89
C ASP A 333 -2.09 6.94 18.77
N HIS A 334 -1.84 6.82 20.09
CA HIS A 334 -1.77 7.90 21.07
C HIS A 334 -0.36 8.50 21.33
N ARG A 335 0.57 8.46 20.37
CA ARG A 335 1.96 8.92 20.46
C ARG A 335 2.29 9.92 19.34
N ALA A 336 1.99 11.20 19.55
CA ALA A 336 2.12 12.22 18.52
C ALA A 336 3.55 12.45 18.01
N GLY A 337 3.74 12.21 16.70
CA GLY A 337 4.92 12.58 15.93
C GLY A 337 6.16 11.72 16.21
N HIS A 338 7.23 11.95 15.43
CA HIS A 338 8.57 11.36 15.58
C HIS A 338 9.01 11.04 17.01
N ALA A 339 8.87 12.00 17.92
CA ALA A 339 9.29 11.88 19.32
C ALA A 339 8.33 11.06 20.22
N ARG A 340 7.32 10.39 19.63
CA ARG A 340 6.31 9.53 20.25
C ARG A 340 5.67 10.10 21.52
N LYS A 341 5.28 11.38 21.48
CA LYS A 341 4.82 12.13 22.66
C LYS A 341 3.39 11.72 23.04
N PRO A 342 3.13 11.22 24.27
CA PRO A 342 1.78 10.81 24.66
C PRO A 342 0.72 11.91 24.48
N LYS A 343 -0.27 11.65 23.61
CA LYS A 343 -1.36 12.55 23.23
C LYS A 343 -2.59 11.69 22.94
N VAL A 344 -3.75 12.00 23.53
CA VAL A 344 -5.00 11.38 23.08
C VAL A 344 -5.33 11.91 21.69
N ILE A 345 -5.51 11.00 20.73
CA ILE A 345 -5.83 11.27 19.34
C ILE A 345 -7.15 10.52 19.06
N PRO A 346 -8.31 11.20 19.09
CA PRO A 346 -9.63 10.57 18.95
C PRO A 346 -9.76 9.66 17.72
N GLU A 347 -9.06 10.00 16.64
CA GLU A 347 -9.04 9.32 15.37
C GLU A 347 -8.29 7.98 15.41
N ALA A 348 -7.37 7.78 16.36
CA ALA A 348 -6.56 6.57 16.40
C ALA A 348 -7.36 5.29 16.68
N LEU A 349 -7.23 4.28 15.82
CA LEU A 349 -7.96 3.02 15.97
C LEU A 349 -7.49 2.27 17.22
N ASP A 350 -8.42 2.06 18.16
CA ASP A 350 -8.18 1.48 19.49
C ASP A 350 -7.04 2.17 20.28
N GLY A 351 -6.76 3.45 19.99
CA GLY A 351 -5.63 4.20 20.55
C GLY A 351 -4.24 3.64 20.21
N GLY A 352 -4.14 2.75 19.22
CA GLY A 352 -2.92 2.06 18.76
C GLY A 352 -2.97 0.54 18.81
N ALA A 353 -3.84 -0.03 19.64
CA ALA A 353 -3.94 -1.48 19.80
C ALA A 353 -4.57 -2.20 18.59
N LEU A 354 -4.41 -3.52 18.52
CA LEU A 354 -5.24 -4.39 17.67
C LEU A 354 -6.56 -4.72 18.38
N GLY A 355 -7.36 -3.68 18.66
CA GLY A 355 -8.70 -3.82 19.24
C GLY A 355 -9.80 -3.96 18.17
N PRO A 356 -11.07 -3.83 18.56
CA PRO A 356 -12.20 -3.99 17.64
C PRO A 356 -12.21 -3.00 16.45
N GLU A 357 -11.83 -1.74 16.64
CA GLU A 357 -11.86 -0.72 15.56
C GLU A 357 -10.88 -1.11 14.44
N ARG A 358 -9.65 -1.48 14.82
CA ARG A 358 -8.57 -1.84 13.91
C ARG A 358 -8.75 -3.22 13.28
N LYS A 359 -9.25 -4.21 14.04
CA LYS A 359 -9.65 -5.52 13.49
C LYS A 359 -10.71 -5.35 12.41
N LEU A 360 -11.71 -4.50 12.65
CA LEU A 360 -12.79 -4.26 11.68
C LEU A 360 -12.27 -3.53 10.44
N TYR A 361 -11.43 -2.51 10.61
CA TYR A 361 -10.82 -1.78 9.51
C TYR A 361 -10.03 -2.72 8.57
N PHE A 362 -9.15 -3.55 9.12
CA PHE A 362 -8.44 -4.55 8.30
C PHE A 362 -9.40 -5.56 7.68
N ARG A 363 -10.48 -5.97 8.36
CA ARG A 363 -11.50 -6.87 7.81
C ARG A 363 -12.20 -6.27 6.59
N GLU A 364 -12.72 -5.05 6.68
CA GLU A 364 -13.45 -4.43 5.57
C GLU A 364 -12.52 -4.12 4.38
N ILE A 365 -11.31 -3.59 4.62
CA ILE A 365 -10.33 -3.33 3.55
C ILE A 365 -9.90 -4.63 2.84
N ILE A 366 -9.66 -5.72 3.58
CA ILE A 366 -9.27 -7.02 2.98
C ILE A 366 -10.46 -7.71 2.29
N ALA A 367 -11.68 -7.64 2.85
CA ALA A 367 -12.89 -8.19 2.23
C ALA A 367 -13.26 -7.49 0.91
N ARG A 368 -13.07 -6.17 0.86
CA ARG A 368 -13.41 -5.34 -0.31
C ARG A 368 -12.32 -5.31 -1.37
N PHE A 369 -11.04 -5.31 -1.00
CA PHE A 369 -9.94 -5.09 -1.97
C PHE A 369 -8.87 -6.18 -2.00
N GLY A 370 -8.84 -7.09 -1.01
CA GLY A 370 -7.83 -8.14 -0.92
C GLY A 370 -7.87 -9.18 -2.04
N TYR A 371 -8.90 -9.19 -2.89
CA TYR A 371 -8.92 -10.02 -4.10
C TYR A 371 -7.86 -9.59 -5.13
N GLU A 372 -7.46 -8.31 -5.15
CA GLU A 372 -6.61 -7.72 -6.19
C GLU A 372 -5.23 -8.37 -6.27
N LEU A 373 -4.67 -8.47 -7.48
CA LEU A 373 -3.58 -9.41 -7.78
C LEU A 373 -2.20 -8.93 -7.36
N ALA A 374 -1.93 -7.63 -7.41
CA ALA A 374 -0.62 -7.06 -7.13
C ALA A 374 -0.75 -5.86 -6.21
N LEU A 375 -0.56 -6.10 -4.92
CA LEU A 375 -0.62 -5.12 -3.84
C LEU A 375 0.38 -5.43 -2.73
N ASN A 376 0.68 -4.43 -1.91
CA ASN A 376 1.24 -4.65 -0.58
C ASN A 376 0.44 -3.93 0.52
N TRP A 377 0.30 -4.58 1.67
CA TRP A 377 -0.21 -3.98 2.90
C TRP A 377 0.94 -3.28 3.63
N ASN A 378 0.99 -1.96 3.61
CA ASN A 378 1.91 -1.19 4.44
C ASN A 378 1.22 -0.83 5.76
N LEU A 379 1.83 -1.24 6.88
CA LEU A 379 1.26 -1.09 8.23
C LEU A 379 0.97 0.37 8.62
N GLY A 380 1.65 1.35 8.01
CA GLY A 380 1.44 2.77 8.25
C GLY A 380 2.63 3.60 7.77
N GLU A 381 2.38 4.85 7.41
CA GLU A 381 3.43 5.85 7.20
C GLU A 381 4.06 6.30 8.53
N GLU A 382 5.35 6.64 8.48
CA GLU A 382 6.25 6.98 9.60
C GLU A 382 5.97 6.30 10.97
N ASN A 383 5.53 5.04 10.96
CA ASN A 383 4.71 4.43 12.01
C ASN A 383 5.28 4.52 13.45
N THR A 384 4.50 5.12 14.37
CA THR A 384 4.88 5.38 15.77
C THR A 384 4.55 4.24 16.73
N GLN A 385 3.71 3.29 16.30
CA GLN A 385 3.26 2.16 17.12
C GLN A 385 4.41 1.33 17.71
N SER A 386 4.16 0.69 18.86
CA SER A 386 5.17 -0.20 19.44
C SER A 386 5.36 -1.45 18.60
N TYR A 387 6.50 -2.10 18.79
CA TYR A 387 6.81 -3.35 18.11
C TYR A 387 5.79 -4.45 18.38
N GLU A 388 5.07 -4.43 19.51
CA GLU A 388 3.99 -5.38 19.82
C GLU A 388 2.78 -5.13 18.93
N GLU A 389 2.27 -3.89 18.91
CA GLU A 389 1.18 -3.47 18.03
C GLU A 389 1.51 -3.73 16.54
N GLN A 390 2.72 -3.39 16.09
CA GLN A 390 3.22 -3.67 14.73
C GLN A 390 3.22 -5.18 14.39
N ARG A 391 3.64 -6.03 15.33
CA ARG A 391 3.64 -7.49 15.14
C ARG A 391 2.22 -8.06 15.10
N ASP A 392 1.34 -7.56 15.96
CA ASP A 392 -0.06 -8.00 16.03
C ASP A 392 -0.84 -7.60 14.78
N MET A 393 -0.68 -6.37 14.28
CA MET A 393 -1.24 -5.95 12.99
C MET A 393 -0.76 -6.85 11.84
N ALA A 394 0.55 -7.08 11.72
CA ALA A 394 1.11 -7.94 10.67
C ALA A 394 0.61 -9.39 10.78
N ALA A 395 0.47 -9.92 12.00
CA ALA A 395 -0.06 -11.26 12.25
C ALA A 395 -1.56 -11.37 11.89
N TYR A 396 -2.36 -10.37 12.23
CA TYR A 396 -3.79 -10.33 11.93
C TYR A 396 -4.05 -10.19 10.42
N ILE A 397 -3.35 -9.29 9.74
CA ILE A 397 -3.41 -9.16 8.27
C ILE A 397 -3.04 -10.50 7.61
N ARG A 398 -1.98 -11.18 8.07
CA ARG A 398 -1.57 -12.50 7.55
C ARG A 398 -2.55 -13.64 7.88
N LEU A 399 -3.35 -13.52 8.93
CA LEU A 399 -4.42 -14.48 9.27
C LEU A 399 -5.68 -14.25 8.42
N LEU A 400 -5.97 -12.99 8.09
CA LEU A 400 -7.22 -12.54 7.49
C LEU A 400 -7.18 -12.46 5.96
N ASP A 401 -6.03 -12.13 5.36
CA ASP A 401 -5.80 -12.15 3.91
C ASP A 401 -5.62 -13.60 3.43
N PRO A 402 -6.61 -14.21 2.74
CA PRO A 402 -6.55 -15.62 2.36
C PRO A 402 -5.56 -15.86 1.20
N TYR A 403 -5.00 -14.82 0.61
CA TYR A 403 -4.07 -14.89 -0.50
C TYR A 403 -2.61 -14.64 -0.09
N GLY A 404 -2.40 -14.09 1.12
CA GLY A 404 -1.08 -13.94 1.75
C GLY A 404 -0.19 -12.92 1.06
N HIS A 405 -0.68 -11.70 0.81
CA HIS A 405 0.09 -10.66 0.14
C HIS A 405 1.35 -10.22 0.90
N HIS A 406 2.14 -9.42 0.20
CA HIS A 406 3.30 -8.73 0.74
C HIS A 406 2.86 -7.77 1.85
N ILE A 407 3.47 -7.89 3.03
CA ILE A 407 3.28 -6.95 4.15
C ILE A 407 4.60 -6.24 4.40
N VAL A 408 4.54 -4.92 4.50
CA VAL A 408 5.66 -4.00 4.71
C VAL A 408 5.33 -2.98 5.82
N ILE A 409 6.33 -2.22 6.25
CA ILE A 409 6.19 -1.10 7.19
C ILE A 409 7.07 0.07 6.74
N HIS A 410 6.59 1.30 6.95
CA HIS A 410 7.33 2.55 6.75
C HIS A 410 7.68 3.20 8.10
N THR A 411 8.78 3.93 8.16
CA THR A 411 9.38 4.46 9.41
C THR A 411 10.24 5.67 9.11
N PHE A 412 10.26 6.64 10.03
CA PHE A 412 11.20 7.77 10.06
C PHE A 412 12.66 7.35 9.70
N PRO A 413 13.46 8.16 8.97
CA PRO A 413 14.72 7.70 8.36
C PRO A 413 15.85 7.43 9.36
N ASP A 414 15.76 8.03 10.54
CA ASP A 414 16.67 7.84 11.67
C ASP A 414 16.19 6.72 12.62
N GLN A 415 14.90 6.39 12.62
CA GLN A 415 14.31 5.33 13.46
C GLN A 415 14.42 3.92 12.85
N GLN A 416 14.83 3.76 11.59
CA GLN A 416 15.00 2.45 10.94
C GLN A 416 15.84 1.45 11.77
N GLU A 417 16.91 1.94 12.40
CA GLU A 417 17.83 1.13 13.24
C GLU A 417 17.26 0.79 14.63
N GLU A 418 16.20 1.49 15.06
CA GLU A 418 15.43 1.17 16.25
C GLU A 418 14.30 0.17 15.95
N VAL A 419 13.54 0.41 14.88
CA VAL A 419 12.30 -0.31 14.57
C VAL A 419 12.54 -1.63 13.86
N TYR A 420 13.19 -1.63 12.68
CA TYR A 420 13.26 -2.84 11.86
C TYR A 420 13.92 -4.03 12.58
N PRO A 421 15.00 -3.90 13.39
CA PRO A 421 15.59 -5.01 14.16
C PRO A 421 14.69 -5.66 15.23
N ARG A 422 13.47 -5.17 15.43
CA ARG A 422 12.43 -5.78 16.29
C ARG A 422 11.43 -6.63 15.50
N LEU A 423 11.50 -6.59 14.17
CA LEU A 423 10.51 -7.11 13.24
C LEU A 423 11.09 -8.16 12.26
N LEU A 424 12.42 -8.34 12.21
CA LEU A 424 13.10 -9.22 11.27
C LEU A 424 12.85 -10.72 11.53
N GLY A 425 13.08 -11.55 10.50
CA GLY A 425 13.13 -13.01 10.66
C GLY A 425 11.81 -13.62 11.13
N THR A 426 11.82 -14.26 12.29
CA THR A 426 10.62 -14.85 12.92
C THR A 426 9.92 -13.92 13.91
N GLN A 427 10.42 -12.69 14.13
CA GLN A 427 9.82 -11.74 15.09
C GLN A 427 8.45 -11.23 14.63
N SER A 428 8.20 -11.13 13.32
CA SER A 428 6.93 -10.67 12.76
C SER A 428 6.53 -11.44 11.50
N ALA A 429 5.33 -11.17 10.98
CA ALA A 429 4.86 -11.67 9.69
C ALA A 429 5.32 -10.83 8.48
N LEU A 430 6.06 -9.73 8.71
CA LEU A 430 6.52 -8.80 7.68
C LEU A 430 7.50 -9.46 6.70
N THR A 431 7.43 -8.99 5.46
CA THR A 431 8.14 -9.57 4.30
C THR A 431 8.95 -8.53 3.53
N GLY A 432 8.88 -7.26 3.93
CA GLY A 432 9.61 -6.17 3.30
C GLY A 432 9.64 -4.90 4.13
N ALA A 433 10.38 -3.92 3.65
CA ALA A 433 10.42 -2.56 4.17
C ALA A 433 10.05 -1.56 3.07
N SER A 434 9.16 -0.64 3.41
CA SER A 434 8.85 0.57 2.64
C SER A 434 9.76 1.65 3.20
N ALA A 435 10.90 1.91 2.55
CA ALA A 435 12.00 2.63 3.19
C ALA A 435 12.06 4.11 2.80
N GLN A 436 11.84 4.97 3.79
CA GLN A 436 12.07 6.41 3.74
C GLN A 436 13.57 6.73 3.83
N ASN A 437 14.17 7.40 2.85
CA ASN A 437 15.59 7.77 2.92
C ASN A 437 15.89 9.11 2.26
N HIS A 438 16.83 9.89 2.79
CA HIS A 438 17.39 11.01 2.03
C HIS A 438 17.94 10.52 0.68
N TRP A 439 17.61 11.21 -0.42
CA TRP A 439 17.83 10.73 -1.80
C TRP A 439 19.26 10.25 -2.10
N SER A 440 20.25 10.78 -1.39
CA SER A 440 21.66 10.44 -1.54
C SER A 440 22.13 9.19 -0.79
N VAL A 441 21.31 8.55 0.05
CA VAL A 441 21.72 7.36 0.85
C VAL A 441 20.87 6.11 0.59
N ALA A 442 19.88 6.21 -0.31
CA ALA A 442 18.97 5.11 -0.66
C ALA A 442 19.69 3.79 -0.98
N HIS A 443 20.80 3.82 -1.72
CA HIS A 443 21.64 2.64 -2.00
C HIS A 443 22.13 1.96 -0.71
N GLN A 444 22.81 2.71 0.16
CA GLN A 444 23.41 2.19 1.40
C GLN A 444 22.35 1.68 2.39
N ARG A 445 21.22 2.40 2.51
CA ARG A 445 20.10 2.00 3.38
C ARG A 445 19.35 0.79 2.84
N THR A 446 19.11 0.71 1.53
CA THR A 446 18.56 -0.50 0.89
C THR A 446 19.46 -1.71 1.21
N LEU A 447 20.76 -1.57 0.97
CA LEU A 447 21.75 -2.63 1.16
C LEU A 447 21.91 -3.08 2.64
N ARG A 448 21.75 -2.14 3.59
CA ARG A 448 21.70 -2.43 5.04
C ARG A 448 20.56 -3.41 5.37
N TRP A 449 19.36 -3.16 4.85
CA TRP A 449 18.16 -3.94 5.21
C TRP A 449 18.01 -5.24 4.43
N LEU A 450 18.50 -5.31 3.18
CA LEU A 450 18.68 -6.58 2.46
C LEU A 450 19.59 -7.52 3.26
N ARG A 451 20.80 -7.07 3.62
CA ARG A 451 21.78 -7.87 4.39
C ARG A 451 21.25 -8.28 5.78
N ALA A 452 20.60 -7.36 6.51
CA ALA A 452 20.08 -7.65 7.85
C ALA A 452 18.92 -8.66 7.85
N SER A 453 18.01 -8.58 6.86
CA SER A 453 16.86 -9.48 6.74
C SER A 453 17.25 -10.89 6.26
N GLU A 454 18.19 -10.99 5.33
CA GLU A 454 18.82 -12.27 4.94
C GLU A 454 19.50 -12.92 6.16
N GLN A 455 20.30 -12.17 6.92
CA GLN A 455 20.95 -12.67 8.14
C GLN A 455 19.96 -13.12 9.22
N ALA A 456 18.77 -12.51 9.29
CA ALA A 456 17.70 -12.91 10.19
C ALA A 456 16.87 -14.13 9.69
N GLY A 457 17.21 -14.71 8.54
CA GLY A 457 16.54 -15.90 7.99
C GLY A 457 15.21 -15.62 7.29
N ARG A 458 14.87 -14.35 7.02
CA ARG A 458 13.74 -13.97 6.16
C ARG A 458 14.15 -12.79 5.27
N PRO A 459 14.74 -13.04 4.09
CA PRO A 459 15.07 -12.00 3.11
C PRO A 459 13.89 -11.06 2.84
N TRP A 460 14.05 -9.77 3.13
CA TRP A 460 13.02 -8.76 2.89
C TRP A 460 13.14 -8.19 1.48
N VAL A 461 11.99 -7.92 0.85
CA VAL A 461 11.93 -6.99 -0.29
C VAL A 461 12.11 -5.57 0.27
N VAL A 462 13.06 -4.79 -0.25
CA VAL A 462 13.34 -3.43 0.25
C VAL A 462 13.25 -2.45 -0.89
N ALA A 463 12.20 -1.62 -0.87
CA ALA A 463 11.98 -0.55 -1.84
C ALA A 463 12.24 0.81 -1.18
N ASN A 464 12.65 1.81 -1.96
CA ASN A 464 12.77 3.18 -1.48
C ASN A 464 11.52 3.95 -1.89
N ASP A 465 10.53 4.03 -0.99
CA ASP A 465 9.19 4.47 -1.35
C ASP A 465 8.94 5.96 -1.08
N GLU A 466 9.69 6.55 -0.16
CA GLU A 466 9.74 8.00 0.04
C GLU A 466 11.21 8.47 0.03
N GLN A 467 11.46 9.70 -0.44
CA GLN A 467 12.82 10.27 -0.42
C GLN A 467 12.89 11.72 0.09
N ASN A 468 13.55 11.91 1.23
CA ASN A 468 13.75 13.21 1.84
C ASN A 468 14.83 14.02 1.05
N PRO A 469 14.93 15.36 1.18
CA PRO A 469 14.27 16.23 2.17
C PRO A 469 12.74 16.21 2.15
N ALA A 470 12.11 16.12 3.32
CA ALA A 470 10.65 16.07 3.45
C ALA A 470 9.98 17.33 2.86
N GLY A 471 10.64 18.49 2.96
CA GLY A 471 10.15 19.71 2.31
C GLY A 471 10.07 19.63 0.78
N PHE A 472 10.84 18.77 0.11
CA PHE A 472 11.15 18.95 -1.32
C PHE A 472 10.97 17.69 -2.19
N GLY A 473 11.07 16.48 -1.64
CA GLY A 473 10.81 15.23 -2.35
C GLY A 473 11.51 15.11 -3.71
N VAL A 474 10.81 14.61 -4.72
CA VAL A 474 11.21 14.73 -6.13
C VAL A 474 10.80 16.11 -6.66
N PRO A 475 11.75 16.95 -7.14
CA PRO A 475 11.43 18.25 -7.70
C PRO A 475 10.59 18.14 -8.97
N PRO A 476 9.73 19.15 -9.25
CA PRO A 476 9.09 19.28 -10.56
C PRO A 476 10.11 19.41 -11.70
N ASP A 477 9.67 19.09 -12.91
CA ASP A 477 10.48 19.24 -14.12
C ASP A 477 10.80 20.71 -14.45
N PRO A 478 12.00 21.02 -14.98
CA PRO A 478 12.35 22.34 -15.48
C PRO A 478 11.30 22.89 -16.45
N GLY A 479 10.77 24.07 -16.13
CA GLY A 479 9.70 24.75 -16.87
C GLY A 479 8.29 24.44 -16.38
N TYR A 480 8.05 23.38 -15.60
CA TYR A 480 6.72 23.09 -15.07
C TYR A 480 6.26 24.21 -14.13
N ALA A 481 5.16 24.88 -14.46
CA ALA A 481 4.69 26.09 -13.77
C ALA A 481 5.77 27.18 -13.58
N GLY A 482 6.80 27.21 -14.45
CA GLY A 482 7.94 28.12 -14.33
C GLY A 482 9.04 27.69 -13.34
N PHE A 483 8.93 26.49 -12.74
CA PHE A 483 9.93 25.95 -11.81
C PHE A 483 11.29 25.69 -12.50
N SER A 484 12.39 25.87 -11.77
CA SER A 484 13.76 25.74 -12.30
C SER A 484 14.19 24.29 -12.55
N GLY A 485 13.57 23.33 -11.86
CA GLY A 485 14.02 21.95 -11.76
C GLY A 485 15.14 21.71 -10.73
N LEU A 486 15.49 22.74 -9.95
CA LEU A 486 16.44 22.69 -8.85
C LEU A 486 15.70 22.83 -7.52
N ALA A 487 15.78 21.81 -6.66
CA ALA A 487 15.36 21.91 -5.27
C ALA A 487 16.51 22.48 -4.44
N GLU A 488 16.24 23.53 -3.65
CA GLU A 488 17.24 24.23 -2.83
C GLU A 488 16.84 24.17 -1.34
N PRO A 489 17.12 23.03 -0.65
CA PRO A 489 16.77 22.85 0.75
C PRO A 489 17.68 23.67 1.68
N GLU A 490 17.20 24.83 2.14
CA GLU A 490 17.95 25.81 2.95
C GLU A 490 18.72 25.22 4.15
N ASN A 491 18.17 24.20 4.80
CA ASN A 491 18.76 23.55 5.99
C ASN A 491 18.77 22.01 5.92
N GLU A 492 18.23 21.39 4.86
CA GLU A 492 17.98 19.94 4.80
C GLU A 492 18.92 19.19 3.84
N GLY A 493 19.83 19.86 3.13
CA GLY A 493 20.81 19.20 2.25
C GLY A 493 21.60 20.13 1.34
N ARG A 494 22.19 19.56 0.27
CA ARG A 494 22.69 20.33 -0.88
C ARG A 494 21.59 20.48 -1.93
N ALA A 495 21.65 21.54 -2.73
CA ALA A 495 20.77 21.70 -3.89
C ALA A 495 20.88 20.51 -4.85
N TYR A 496 19.75 20.07 -5.41
CA TYR A 496 19.65 18.84 -6.19
C TYR A 496 18.55 18.88 -7.25
N THR A 497 18.59 17.92 -8.17
CA THR A 497 17.69 17.85 -9.32
C THR A 497 17.07 16.45 -9.46
N LEU A 498 16.07 16.34 -10.33
CA LEU A 498 15.55 15.07 -10.85
C LEU A 498 16.63 14.12 -11.43
N HIS A 499 17.80 14.65 -11.84
CA HIS A 499 18.92 13.82 -12.28
C HIS A 499 19.67 13.17 -11.11
N ASP A 500 19.64 13.76 -9.92
CA ASP A 500 20.24 13.20 -8.71
C ASP A 500 19.31 12.13 -8.09
N ILE A 501 17.99 12.37 -8.10
CA ILE A 501 16.98 11.34 -7.78
C ILE A 501 17.16 10.10 -8.68
N ARG A 502 17.28 10.30 -10.00
CA ARG A 502 17.57 9.22 -10.94
C ARG A 502 18.87 8.48 -10.59
N LYS A 503 19.97 9.21 -10.36
CA LYS A 503 21.30 8.63 -10.12
C LYS A 503 21.38 7.81 -8.84
N TYR A 504 20.88 8.35 -7.72
CA TYR A 504 21.20 7.85 -6.38
C TYR A 504 19.99 7.24 -5.64
N THR A 505 18.76 7.54 -6.07
CA THR A 505 17.54 6.92 -5.53
C THR A 505 17.09 5.76 -6.41
N LEU A 506 16.73 6.02 -7.67
CA LEU A 506 16.28 4.98 -8.61
C LEU A 506 17.37 3.93 -8.90
N TRP A 507 18.47 4.36 -9.54
CA TRP A 507 19.58 3.43 -9.82
C TRP A 507 20.34 3.03 -8.55
N GLY A 508 20.27 3.83 -7.48
CA GLY A 508 20.83 3.47 -6.17
C GLY A 508 20.15 2.25 -5.55
N ASN A 509 18.81 2.27 -5.40
CA ASN A 509 18.05 1.13 -4.87
C ASN A 509 18.21 -0.11 -5.77
N LEU A 510 18.03 0.04 -7.09
CA LEU A 510 18.11 -1.09 -8.03
C LEU A 510 19.49 -1.76 -8.02
N MET A 511 20.59 -1.00 -7.94
CA MET A 511 21.95 -1.54 -7.90
C MET A 511 22.39 -2.03 -6.50
N ALA A 512 21.65 -1.70 -5.45
CA ALA A 512 21.80 -2.34 -4.14
C ALA A 512 21.17 -3.74 -4.09
N GLY A 513 20.28 -4.06 -5.04
CA GLY A 513 19.42 -5.25 -5.01
C GLY A 513 18.03 -5.00 -4.42
N GLY A 514 17.58 -3.74 -4.39
CA GLY A 514 16.26 -3.37 -3.89
C GLY A 514 15.13 -3.67 -4.87
N GLY A 515 13.90 -3.67 -4.36
CA GLY A 515 12.68 -4.02 -5.09
C GLY A 515 12.11 -2.91 -5.99
N GLY A 516 12.71 -1.72 -5.99
CA GLY A 516 12.20 -0.56 -6.73
C GLY A 516 12.08 0.71 -5.89
N VAL A 517 11.40 1.71 -6.46
CA VAL A 517 11.18 3.01 -5.82
C VAL A 517 9.77 3.51 -6.05
N GLU A 518 9.26 4.32 -5.13
CA GLU A 518 8.13 5.23 -5.39
C GLU A 518 8.58 6.67 -5.06
N TYR A 519 7.90 7.66 -5.64
CA TYR A 519 8.34 9.06 -5.64
C TYR A 519 7.37 9.97 -4.91
N TYR A 520 7.76 10.36 -3.70
CA TYR A 520 7.13 11.39 -2.88
C TYR A 520 7.46 12.81 -3.40
N PHE A 521 6.55 13.77 -3.29
CA PHE A 521 6.70 15.12 -3.90
C PHE A 521 7.13 16.22 -2.93
N GLY A 522 7.21 15.93 -1.63
CA GLY A 522 7.44 16.93 -0.59
C GLY A 522 6.24 17.87 -0.40
N TYR A 523 6.32 18.76 0.59
CA TYR A 523 5.25 19.71 0.90
C TYR A 523 5.48 21.15 0.41
N LYS A 524 6.70 21.56 0.00
CA LYS A 524 7.01 22.96 -0.35
C LYS A 524 6.96 23.27 -1.86
N LEU A 525 7.07 22.25 -2.73
CA LEU A 525 7.20 22.45 -4.18
C LEU A 525 5.84 22.35 -4.92
N PRO A 526 5.70 22.94 -6.13
CA PRO A 526 4.48 22.83 -6.94
C PRO A 526 3.99 21.39 -7.12
N GLN A 527 2.67 21.19 -7.09
CA GLN A 527 2.05 19.84 -7.08
C GLN A 527 2.65 18.98 -5.94
N ASN A 528 2.50 19.47 -4.71
CA ASN A 528 3.02 18.85 -3.49
C ASN A 528 2.22 17.59 -3.11
N ASP A 529 2.67 16.85 -2.11
CA ASP A 529 2.07 15.57 -1.71
C ASP A 529 0.61 15.65 -1.21
N LEU A 530 0.17 16.80 -0.68
CA LEU A 530 -1.26 17.00 -0.39
C LEU A 530 -2.04 17.56 -1.60
N VAL A 531 -1.48 18.54 -2.33
CA VAL A 531 -2.22 19.33 -3.34
C VAL A 531 -2.10 18.79 -4.77
N CYS A 532 -1.37 17.69 -5.02
CA CYS A 532 -1.16 17.21 -6.40
C CYS A 532 -2.48 16.82 -7.09
N GLU A 533 -2.68 17.40 -8.29
CA GLU A 533 -3.72 17.08 -9.28
C GLU A 533 -3.16 16.95 -10.71
N ASP A 534 -1.86 17.24 -10.94
CA ASP A 534 -1.20 17.05 -12.25
C ASP A 534 0.15 16.32 -12.10
N LEU A 535 0.12 15.04 -12.44
CA LEU A 535 1.27 14.13 -12.42
C LEU A 535 2.25 14.41 -13.59
N ARG A 536 1.96 15.38 -14.47
CA ARG A 536 2.92 15.93 -15.44
C ARG A 536 3.94 16.87 -14.82
N SER A 537 3.76 17.25 -13.56
CA SER A 537 4.80 17.95 -12.81
C SER A 537 6.13 17.18 -12.74
N ARG A 538 6.10 15.84 -12.85
CA ARG A 538 7.28 14.96 -12.86
C ARG A 538 7.34 14.05 -14.10
N ASP A 539 6.81 14.52 -15.25
CA ASP A 539 6.73 13.77 -16.51
C ASP A 539 8.05 13.05 -16.92
N ARG A 540 9.19 13.73 -16.83
CA ARG A 540 10.50 13.16 -17.19
C ARG A 540 11.02 12.17 -16.15
N SER A 541 10.63 12.32 -14.88
CA SER A 541 10.96 11.36 -13.82
C SER A 541 10.31 10.01 -14.08
N TRP A 542 9.06 9.99 -14.59
CA TRP A 542 8.40 8.75 -15.03
C TRP A 542 9.09 8.11 -16.24
N ASP A 543 9.66 8.90 -17.15
CA ASP A 543 10.46 8.35 -18.25
C ASP A 543 11.73 7.65 -17.74
N PHE A 544 12.43 8.17 -16.72
CA PHE A 544 13.57 7.45 -16.14
C PHE A 544 13.16 6.16 -15.44
N CYS A 545 12.03 6.17 -14.72
CA CYS A 545 11.43 4.98 -14.12
C CYS A 545 11.15 3.91 -15.19
N ARG A 546 10.46 4.29 -16.28
CA ARG A 546 10.20 3.41 -17.42
C ARG A 546 11.51 2.92 -18.07
N ILE A 547 12.48 3.80 -18.33
CA ILE A 547 13.79 3.45 -18.91
C ILE A 547 14.53 2.41 -18.06
N ALA A 548 14.44 2.49 -16.73
CA ALA A 548 15.02 1.49 -15.83
C ALA A 548 14.26 0.15 -15.88
N LEU A 549 12.93 0.15 -15.79
CA LEU A 549 12.12 -1.07 -15.90
C LEU A 549 12.29 -1.75 -17.27
N ASP A 550 12.29 -0.97 -18.36
CA ASP A 550 12.57 -1.41 -19.73
C ASP A 550 13.97 -2.05 -19.81
N PHE A 551 14.99 -1.44 -19.19
CA PHE A 551 16.35 -1.98 -19.19
C PHE A 551 16.45 -3.38 -18.57
N PHE A 552 15.87 -3.58 -17.38
CA PHE A 552 15.91 -4.89 -16.71
C PHE A 552 15.13 -5.95 -17.49
N ARG A 553 13.94 -5.60 -17.99
CA ARG A 553 13.07 -6.50 -18.78
C ARG A 553 13.68 -6.87 -20.14
N ASP A 554 13.97 -5.89 -20.98
CA ASP A 554 14.31 -6.11 -22.40
C ASP A 554 15.72 -6.68 -22.61
N ASN A 555 16.54 -6.68 -21.56
CA ASN A 555 17.85 -7.31 -21.54
C ASN A 555 17.88 -8.62 -20.73
N ALA A 556 16.71 -9.11 -20.28
CA ALA A 556 16.51 -10.34 -19.52
C ALA A 556 17.44 -10.47 -18.30
N ILE A 557 17.56 -9.38 -17.53
CA ILE A 557 18.45 -9.31 -16.37
C ILE A 557 17.91 -10.20 -15.24
N PRO A 558 18.63 -11.25 -14.79
CA PRO A 558 18.16 -12.17 -13.75
C PRO A 558 18.38 -11.59 -12.35
N PHE A 559 17.81 -10.42 -12.05
CA PHE A 559 18.09 -9.64 -10.85
C PHE A 559 17.84 -10.40 -9.53
N TRP A 560 16.88 -11.32 -9.51
CA TRP A 560 16.59 -12.25 -8.41
C TRP A 560 17.68 -13.31 -8.14
N HIS A 561 18.73 -13.36 -8.97
CA HIS A 561 19.94 -14.16 -8.77
C HIS A 561 21.21 -13.29 -8.74
N MET A 562 21.07 -11.98 -8.60
CA MET A 562 22.15 -11.01 -8.56
C MET A 562 22.26 -10.41 -7.15
N ARG A 563 23.46 -9.94 -6.80
CA ARG A 563 23.75 -9.29 -5.51
C ARG A 563 24.63 -8.07 -5.72
N ASN A 564 24.57 -7.13 -4.79
CA ASN A 564 25.52 -6.01 -4.77
C ASN A 564 26.97 -6.52 -4.63
N ARG A 565 27.88 -5.96 -5.44
CA ARG A 565 29.31 -6.26 -5.49
C ARG A 565 30.14 -5.00 -5.79
N ASP A 566 29.80 -3.90 -5.12
CA ASP A 566 30.49 -2.61 -5.26
C ASP A 566 32.00 -2.67 -4.99
N ASP A 567 32.43 -3.65 -4.19
CA ASP A 567 33.84 -3.98 -3.98
C ASP A 567 34.60 -4.31 -5.29
N LEU A 568 33.95 -4.99 -6.25
CA LEU A 568 34.54 -5.34 -7.54
C LEU A 568 34.78 -4.12 -8.45
N VAL A 569 34.16 -2.97 -8.16
CA VAL A 569 34.44 -1.70 -8.86
C VAL A 569 35.21 -0.72 -7.97
N GLY A 570 35.90 -1.22 -6.95
CA GLY A 570 36.71 -0.38 -6.06
C GLY A 570 35.87 0.61 -5.25
N ASN A 571 34.68 0.19 -4.80
CA ASN A 571 33.79 0.94 -3.93
C ASN A 571 33.34 0.10 -2.70
N PRO A 572 34.25 -0.51 -1.91
CA PRO A 572 33.87 -1.41 -0.81
C PRO A 572 32.99 -0.74 0.27
N GLU A 573 33.07 0.58 0.39
CA GLU A 573 32.24 1.41 1.29
C GLU A 573 30.83 1.70 0.72
N ASN A 574 30.49 1.17 -0.47
CA ASN A 574 29.17 1.24 -1.10
C ASN A 574 28.68 2.70 -1.29
N THR A 575 29.60 3.61 -1.65
CA THR A 575 29.34 5.04 -1.84
C THR A 575 28.72 5.36 -3.20
N ASN A 576 28.24 6.59 -3.41
CA ASN A 576 27.68 7.02 -4.69
C ASN A 576 28.71 7.28 -5.81
N ALA A 577 29.95 6.79 -5.68
CA ALA A 577 30.96 6.91 -6.73
C ALA A 577 30.63 6.06 -7.97
N ARG A 578 30.12 4.83 -7.76
CA ARG A 578 29.79 3.83 -8.78
C ARG A 578 29.24 2.57 -8.11
N TYR A 579 28.26 1.92 -8.72
CA TYR A 579 27.67 0.70 -8.19
C TYR A 579 27.96 -0.51 -9.08
N CYS A 580 27.98 -1.71 -8.49
CA CYS A 580 28.09 -2.97 -9.20
C CYS A 580 27.05 -3.97 -8.67
N PHE A 581 26.27 -4.55 -9.57
CA PHE A 581 25.25 -5.53 -9.27
C PHE A 581 25.49 -6.75 -10.16
N ALA A 582 25.72 -7.91 -9.56
CA ALA A 582 26.35 -9.03 -10.24
C ALA A 582 25.73 -10.39 -9.91
N LYS A 583 25.59 -11.23 -10.94
CA LYS A 583 25.59 -12.68 -10.86
C LYS A 583 26.96 -13.12 -11.35
N GLU A 584 27.85 -13.40 -10.41
CA GLU A 584 29.26 -13.66 -10.70
C GLU A 584 29.45 -14.82 -11.68
N ASN A 585 30.50 -14.74 -12.51
CA ASN A 585 30.77 -15.64 -13.64
C ASN A 585 29.73 -15.63 -14.79
N ASP A 586 28.70 -14.79 -14.74
CA ASP A 586 27.65 -14.70 -15.77
C ASP A 586 27.44 -13.25 -16.23
N LEU A 587 26.92 -12.39 -15.33
CA LEU A 587 26.52 -11.02 -15.64
C LEU A 587 26.94 -10.03 -14.55
N TYR A 588 27.60 -8.96 -15.00
CA TYR A 588 27.95 -7.81 -14.17
C TYR A 588 27.28 -6.56 -14.77
N LEU A 589 26.45 -5.89 -13.97
CA LEU A 589 26.00 -4.53 -14.25
C LEU A 589 26.88 -3.56 -13.46
N VAL A 590 27.39 -2.53 -14.13
CA VAL A 590 28.16 -1.45 -13.52
C VAL A 590 27.47 -0.13 -13.84
N TYR A 591 27.14 0.64 -12.82
CA TYR A 591 26.50 1.94 -12.93
C TYR A 591 27.48 3.05 -12.53
N LEU A 592 27.66 4.04 -13.41
CA LEU A 592 28.54 5.18 -13.19
C LEU A 592 27.70 6.46 -13.13
N PRO A 593 27.33 6.96 -11.93
CA PRO A 593 26.42 8.09 -11.78
C PRO A 593 26.84 9.35 -12.55
N GLU A 594 28.13 9.67 -12.55
CA GLU A 594 28.70 10.81 -13.30
C GLU A 594 29.40 10.38 -14.61
N GLY A 595 29.12 9.17 -15.11
CA GLY A 595 29.69 8.64 -16.35
C GLY A 595 31.18 8.30 -16.26
N GLY A 596 31.91 8.52 -17.36
CA GLY A 596 33.36 8.29 -17.44
C GLY A 596 33.74 6.82 -17.70
N THR A 597 34.78 6.35 -17.00
CA THR A 597 35.40 5.03 -17.19
C THR A 597 35.51 4.29 -15.86
N CYS A 598 35.52 2.96 -15.90
CA CYS A 598 35.68 2.13 -14.70
C CYS A 598 36.50 0.87 -15.01
N ASP A 599 37.27 0.44 -14.01
CA ASP A 599 37.85 -0.89 -13.98
C ASP A 599 36.95 -1.81 -13.15
N LEU A 600 36.91 -3.09 -13.52
CA LEU A 600 36.11 -4.13 -12.87
C LEU A 600 37.04 -5.28 -12.50
N ASP A 601 37.02 -5.70 -11.24
CA ASP A 601 37.76 -6.88 -10.81
C ASP A 601 37.04 -8.16 -11.26
N LEU A 602 37.70 -8.88 -12.18
CA LEU A 602 37.31 -10.21 -12.63
C LEU A 602 38.39 -11.24 -12.25
N SER A 603 39.22 -10.96 -11.24
CA SER A 603 40.26 -11.87 -10.71
C SER A 603 39.72 -13.26 -10.35
N ALA A 604 38.55 -13.30 -9.69
CA ALA A 604 37.84 -14.52 -9.29
C ALA A 604 36.78 -15.00 -10.30
N ALA A 605 36.77 -14.45 -11.53
CA ALA A 605 35.83 -14.81 -12.58
C ALA A 605 36.54 -15.45 -13.78
N ASP A 606 35.92 -16.46 -14.38
CA ASP A 606 36.47 -17.22 -15.49
C ASP A 606 35.95 -16.76 -16.87
N GLY A 607 36.60 -17.25 -17.94
CA GLY A 607 36.08 -17.11 -19.29
C GLY A 607 36.26 -15.73 -19.93
N THR A 608 35.24 -15.22 -20.60
CA THR A 608 35.34 -14.03 -21.49
C THR A 608 33.98 -13.34 -21.63
N PHE A 609 33.90 -12.09 -21.17
CA PHE A 609 32.67 -11.30 -21.09
C PHE A 609 32.59 -10.28 -22.24
N SER A 610 31.38 -9.89 -22.64
CA SER A 610 31.17 -8.83 -23.63
C SER A 610 30.78 -7.51 -22.97
N VAL A 611 31.61 -6.47 -23.13
CA VAL A 611 31.31 -5.13 -22.59
C VAL A 611 30.31 -4.41 -23.49
N ARG A 612 29.27 -3.83 -22.89
CA ARG A 612 28.23 -3.04 -23.56
C ARG A 612 27.80 -1.87 -22.66
N TRP A 613 27.48 -0.75 -23.29
CA TRP A 613 27.07 0.49 -22.62
C TRP A 613 25.60 0.80 -22.87
N PHE A 614 24.92 1.40 -21.90
CA PHE A 614 23.53 1.82 -21.94
C PHE A 614 23.44 3.26 -21.41
N ASN A 615 22.63 4.11 -22.03
CA ASN A 615 22.41 5.48 -21.56
C ASN A 615 21.18 5.48 -20.62
N PRO A 616 21.34 5.61 -19.29
CA PRO A 616 20.22 5.59 -18.34
C PRO A 616 19.36 6.88 -18.38
N ARG A 617 19.70 7.83 -19.27
CA ARG A 617 19.08 9.15 -19.44
C ARG A 617 18.17 9.19 -20.67
N GLU A 618 18.46 8.37 -21.69
CA GLU A 618 17.69 8.26 -22.95
C GLU A 618 17.09 6.87 -23.19
N GLY A 619 17.68 5.82 -22.59
CA GLY A 619 17.33 4.42 -22.84
C GLY A 619 17.87 3.87 -24.16
N GLY A 620 17.10 3.00 -24.80
CA GLY A 620 17.42 2.43 -26.12
C GLY A 620 18.42 1.26 -26.09
N PRO A 621 18.91 0.81 -27.27
CA PRO A 621 19.69 -0.42 -27.39
C PRO A 621 21.12 -0.28 -26.86
N ARG A 622 21.60 -1.30 -26.14
CA ARG A 622 22.98 -1.36 -25.61
C ARG A 622 24.03 -1.27 -26.73
N ARG A 623 24.95 -0.31 -26.63
CA ARG A 623 26.01 -0.02 -27.62
C ARG A 623 27.36 -0.65 -27.25
N LYS A 624 28.32 -0.67 -28.19
CA LYS A 624 29.73 -1.01 -27.93
C LYS A 624 30.49 0.27 -27.54
N GLY A 625 31.42 0.17 -26.59
CA GLY A 625 32.41 1.22 -26.31
C GLY A 625 33.73 0.94 -27.03
N SER A 626 34.80 1.64 -26.62
CA SER A 626 36.17 1.35 -27.11
C SER A 626 36.65 -0.04 -26.71
N VAL A 627 36.27 -0.52 -25.53
CA VAL A 627 36.33 -1.94 -25.15
C VAL A 627 34.96 -2.58 -25.42
N SER A 628 34.97 -3.78 -25.99
CA SER A 628 33.74 -4.55 -26.31
C SER A 628 33.77 -6.02 -25.87
N ARG A 629 34.92 -6.46 -25.31
CA ARG A 629 35.18 -7.79 -24.74
C ARG A 629 36.33 -7.69 -23.74
N VAL A 630 36.22 -8.40 -22.63
CA VAL A 630 37.26 -8.57 -21.59
C VAL A 630 37.39 -10.04 -21.20
N ARG A 631 38.51 -10.43 -20.57
CA ARG A 631 38.77 -11.80 -20.09
C ARG A 631 38.75 -11.83 -18.56
N GLY A 632 38.25 -12.91 -17.98
CA GLY A 632 38.39 -13.19 -16.55
C GLY A 632 39.82 -13.54 -16.13
N GLY A 633 40.05 -13.64 -14.83
CA GLY A 633 41.34 -13.94 -14.19
C GLY A 633 42.21 -12.72 -13.89
N ALA A 634 41.69 -11.50 -14.04
CA ALA A 634 42.37 -10.25 -13.71
C ALA A 634 41.38 -9.10 -13.51
N THR A 635 41.83 -7.99 -12.90
CA THR A 635 41.15 -6.70 -12.99
C THR A 635 41.27 -6.14 -14.41
N VAL A 636 40.17 -5.64 -14.97
CA VAL A 636 40.08 -5.22 -16.39
C VAL A 636 39.41 -3.86 -16.54
N SER A 637 39.87 -3.05 -17.48
CA SER A 637 39.19 -1.80 -17.80
C SER A 637 38.00 -2.01 -18.73
N LEU A 638 36.87 -1.39 -18.41
CA LEU A 638 35.66 -1.38 -19.25
C LEU A 638 35.77 -0.37 -20.42
N GLY A 639 36.86 0.41 -20.47
CA GLY A 639 37.12 1.40 -21.50
C GLY A 639 36.19 2.61 -21.44
N THR A 640 36.02 3.27 -22.58
CA THR A 640 35.17 4.46 -22.74
C THR A 640 33.84 4.14 -23.44
N PRO A 641 32.75 4.84 -23.08
CA PRO A 641 31.48 4.79 -23.79
C PRO A 641 31.58 5.43 -25.20
N PRO A 642 30.63 5.13 -26.12
CA PRO A 642 30.65 5.61 -27.50
C PRO A 642 30.08 7.03 -27.73
N ALA A 643 29.54 7.65 -26.69
CA ALA A 643 28.98 8.99 -26.68
C ALA A 643 29.03 9.54 -25.23
N ASP A 644 28.50 10.73 -24.99
CA ASP A 644 28.17 11.21 -23.65
C ASP A 644 27.26 10.15 -22.96
N PRO A 645 27.67 9.52 -21.83
CA PRO A 645 27.01 8.33 -21.26
C PRO A 645 25.79 8.64 -20.38
#